data_AF-A0A835YG62-F1
#
_entry.id   AF-A0A835YG62-F1
#
_cell.length_a   1.000
_cell.length_b   1.000
_cell.length_c   1.000
_cell.angle_alpha   90.00
_cell.angle_beta   90.00
_cell.angle_gamma   90.00
#
_symmetry.space_group_name_H-M   'P 1'
#
loop_
_entity.id
_entity.type
_entity.pdbx_description
1 polymer ?
#
loop_
_entity_poly.entity_id
_entity_poly.type
_entity_poly.pdbx_seq_one_letter_code
_entity_poly.pdbx_strand_id
1 'polypeptide(L)'
;MSAAGPTGSVAGPASGSPSSAWATMAELGKAVKKGGGRGLALVGAGAVAGSVAMAVARYQAAKVDRSLPSEFVLELPLDRLHVVDAVDTSPLALLRGDTNQVELPKAVAALRRAAADPRCRGVVAYLGGRENLGGLATVQELREAICGFRAAVAAAVTASGRPPARTAAWAASFGEAGGSGMGAFLLASACEGVHMQPSGLLGLSGLESRAFFVRGLLDRIAAEPEFFAREEFKSAANTLTERGFTAAQRENLGALVGDMAEQMLTCMAGGRGVELAALREAVAAGPLLPGPALARRLLDGTAYRDEVQAAFAASEQALKEEKARQGRRHRRRKEDTRMARVPLDRYIRATELQAAAGAWRGHPAGWLAGTPLEPLALALRGRLQDGVAAQRSPVGPLENRLAVAGQPKVAVVTLAGTIVQGPVQPGPQQQGQSIDASKVVGQLATLLEDPDVKAVVLRINSPGGSALASDSIHHEVTRLRAAGKPVVVSMGDVAASGGYYIAAGADRVVAQPGTLTGSIGVIAGKVNVGRTLESVGVNTDAVATAPNADLLSPFSSLRPEQRAQVEAMVDSVYDDFLGKVARGRNRPLSEVRQLAKGRVYTGRQAHELGLVDELGGLDAAVRSAKQLARLPEDAAVVEHPPRRIPFLVQLLRRQAMGGGEGGGEGGAGGASLGRELLGAAASAVVAGSGAGAGMGLGAGAGGVQGMAAALAGALAAGGPQARAAALQASQAVQLLSSGEPQMYSMEAAMLASV
;
A
#
# COMPACT_ATOMS: atom_id res chain seq x y z
N MET A 1 -74.96 -45.74 37.67
CA MET A 1 -74.41 -46.16 36.36
C MET A 1 -72.90 -45.93 36.40
N SER A 2 -72.16 -47.06 36.44
CA SER A 2 -70.72 -47.34 36.18
C SER A 2 -69.71 -46.19 36.08
N ALA A 3 -68.47 -46.22 36.62
CA ALA A 3 -67.78 -46.95 37.70
C ALA A 3 -66.33 -46.38 37.79
N ALA A 4 -65.79 -46.28 39.02
CA ALA A 4 -64.39 -46.37 39.48
C ALA A 4 -63.24 -45.49 38.90
N GLY A 5 -62.46 -44.85 39.81
CA GLY A 5 -61.07 -44.36 39.57
C GLY A 5 -60.03 -45.50 39.73
N PRO A 6 -58.78 -45.29 40.21
CA PRO A 6 -57.90 -44.10 40.29
C PRO A 6 -56.40 -44.37 39.90
N THR A 7 -55.51 -43.38 40.10
CA THR A 7 -54.03 -43.42 40.33
C THR A 7 -53.03 -43.97 39.28
N GLY A 8 -51.90 -43.25 39.06
CA GLY A 8 -50.57 -43.88 38.92
C GLY A 8 -49.53 -43.34 37.91
N SER A 9 -48.51 -42.65 38.44
CA SER A 9 -47.07 -42.73 38.07
C SER A 9 -46.47 -41.98 36.86
N VAL A 10 -45.24 -41.53 37.10
CA VAL A 10 -44.29 -40.84 36.22
C VAL A 10 -43.47 -41.86 35.39
N ALA A 11 -43.31 -41.64 34.08
CA ALA A 11 -42.26 -42.24 33.25
C ALA A 11 -41.92 -41.32 32.05
N GLY A 12 -40.63 -41.23 31.69
CA GLY A 12 -40.02 -40.19 30.85
C GLY A 12 -40.24 -40.27 29.33
N PRO A 13 -39.69 -39.32 28.56
CA PRO A 13 -39.88 -39.26 27.12
C PRO A 13 -39.06 -40.32 26.39
N ALA A 14 -39.75 -41.08 25.54
CA ALA A 14 -39.21 -42.08 24.65
C ALA A 14 -38.26 -41.49 23.59
N SER A 15 -37.23 -42.27 23.27
CA SER A 15 -36.24 -42.04 22.22
C SER A 15 -36.88 -42.00 20.82
N GLY A 16 -36.85 -40.84 20.16
CA GLY A 16 -37.08 -40.71 18.72
C GLY A 16 -35.85 -41.16 17.94
N SER A 17 -36.03 -42.06 16.97
CA SER A 17 -34.96 -42.69 16.20
C SER A 17 -34.36 -41.79 15.09
N PRO A 18 -33.13 -42.06 14.60
CA PRO A 18 -32.38 -41.21 13.66
C PRO A 18 -32.81 -41.32 12.18
N SER A 19 -34.03 -41.78 11.89
CA SER A 19 -34.40 -42.25 10.54
C SER A 19 -34.72 -41.14 9.52
N SER A 20 -34.94 -39.89 9.94
CA SER A 20 -35.36 -38.80 9.03
C SER A 20 -34.20 -38.17 8.25
N ALA A 21 -32.97 -38.17 8.78
CA ALA A 21 -31.82 -37.58 8.10
C ALA A 21 -31.35 -38.41 6.89
N TRP A 22 -31.44 -39.73 6.98
CA TRP A 22 -31.04 -40.65 5.91
C TRP A 22 -32.06 -40.74 4.78
N ALA A 23 -33.36 -40.63 5.09
CA ALA A 23 -34.42 -40.55 4.09
C ALA A 23 -34.30 -39.28 3.22
N THR A 24 -33.92 -38.17 3.84
CA THR A 24 -33.69 -36.89 3.15
C THR A 24 -32.47 -36.94 2.21
N MET A 25 -31.42 -37.66 2.60
CA MET A 25 -30.23 -37.89 1.77
C MET A 25 -30.50 -38.83 0.57
N ALA A 26 -31.41 -39.81 0.74
CA ALA A 26 -31.81 -40.72 -0.34
C ALA A 26 -32.66 -40.02 -1.42
N GLU A 27 -33.52 -39.06 -1.02
CA GLU A 27 -34.30 -38.25 -1.96
C GLU A 27 -33.44 -37.22 -2.71
N LEU A 28 -32.43 -36.63 -2.05
CA LEU A 28 -31.43 -35.77 -2.70
C LEU A 28 -30.63 -36.54 -3.79
N GLY A 29 -30.30 -37.81 -3.52
CA GLY A 29 -29.63 -38.69 -4.49
C GLY A 29 -30.47 -39.02 -5.72
N LYS A 30 -31.80 -39.04 -5.59
CA LYS A 30 -32.74 -39.27 -6.72
C LYS A 30 -32.93 -38.02 -7.58
N ALA A 31 -32.97 -36.83 -6.96
CA ALA A 31 -33.11 -35.55 -7.67
C ALA A 31 -31.89 -35.22 -8.56
N VAL A 32 -30.69 -35.64 -8.16
CA VAL A 32 -29.44 -35.43 -8.95
C VAL A 32 -29.37 -36.35 -10.18
N LYS A 33 -30.13 -37.45 -10.21
CA LYS A 33 -30.11 -38.44 -11.30
C LYS A 33 -31.06 -38.12 -12.47
N LYS A 34 -32.05 -37.23 -12.31
CA LYS A 34 -32.92 -36.76 -13.40
C LYS A 34 -32.39 -35.42 -13.93
N GLY A 35 -32.16 -35.36 -15.25
CA GLY A 35 -31.46 -34.27 -15.94
C GLY A 35 -32.00 -32.87 -15.61
N GLY A 36 -31.08 -31.96 -15.31
CA GLY A 36 -31.32 -30.55 -14.93
C GLY A 36 -30.45 -30.09 -13.75
N GLY A 37 -29.97 -31.01 -12.90
CA GLY A 37 -29.37 -30.70 -11.61
C GLY A 37 -27.91 -30.24 -11.56
N ARG A 38 -27.16 -30.21 -12.68
CA ARG A 38 -25.74 -29.82 -12.66
C ARG A 38 -25.54 -28.33 -12.35
N GLY A 39 -26.40 -27.46 -12.88
CA GLY A 39 -26.41 -26.03 -12.57
C GLY A 39 -26.76 -25.76 -11.10
N LEU A 40 -27.82 -26.40 -10.60
CA LEU A 40 -28.25 -26.26 -9.19
C LEU A 40 -27.24 -26.84 -8.19
N ALA A 41 -26.58 -27.96 -8.52
CA ALA A 41 -25.57 -28.57 -7.66
C ALA A 41 -24.28 -27.72 -7.61
N LEU A 42 -23.89 -27.08 -8.71
CA LEU A 42 -22.77 -26.14 -8.75
C LEU A 42 -23.07 -24.84 -8.00
N VAL A 43 -24.28 -24.30 -8.15
CA VAL A 43 -24.76 -23.14 -7.38
C VAL A 43 -24.85 -23.47 -5.89
N GLY A 44 -25.35 -24.65 -5.53
CA GLY A 44 -25.41 -25.15 -4.15
C GLY A 44 -24.02 -25.38 -3.54
N ALA A 45 -23.09 -25.97 -4.29
CA ALA A 45 -21.71 -26.16 -3.84
C ALA A 45 -20.96 -24.83 -3.65
N GLY A 46 -21.17 -23.87 -4.55
CA GLY A 46 -20.64 -22.51 -4.43
C GLY A 46 -21.20 -21.78 -3.20
N ALA A 47 -22.50 -21.93 -2.92
CA ALA A 47 -23.14 -21.35 -1.73
C ALA A 47 -22.61 -21.96 -0.42
N VAL A 48 -22.37 -23.28 -0.39
CA VAL A 48 -21.78 -23.97 0.76
C VAL A 48 -20.33 -23.54 0.97
N ALA A 49 -19.52 -23.52 -0.08
CA ALA A 49 -18.13 -23.06 0.01
C ALA A 49 -18.06 -21.60 0.46
N GLY A 50 -18.98 -20.75 -0.01
CA GLY A 50 -19.11 -19.35 0.40
C GLY A 50 -19.42 -19.22 1.88
N SER A 51 -20.36 -20.03 2.37
CA SER A 51 -20.76 -20.07 3.78
C SER A 51 -19.66 -20.57 4.69
N VAL A 52 -18.89 -21.58 4.25
CA VAL A 52 -17.73 -22.11 5.00
C VAL A 52 -16.60 -21.09 5.05
N ALA A 53 -16.24 -20.47 3.93
CA ALA A 53 -15.23 -19.41 3.92
C ALA A 53 -15.65 -18.21 4.77
N MET A 54 -16.94 -17.87 4.80
CA MET A 54 -17.50 -16.84 5.67
C MET A 54 -17.40 -17.23 7.15
N ALA A 55 -17.70 -18.48 7.51
CA ALA A 55 -17.54 -18.98 8.87
C ALA A 55 -16.06 -18.98 9.30
N VAL A 56 -15.15 -19.37 8.42
CA VAL A 56 -13.70 -19.31 8.64
C VAL A 56 -13.22 -17.86 8.79
N ALA A 57 -13.65 -16.94 7.92
CA ALA A 57 -13.28 -15.53 8.01
C ALA A 57 -13.82 -14.88 9.29
N ARG A 58 -15.07 -15.19 9.70
CA ARG A 58 -15.63 -14.72 10.98
C ARG A 58 -14.92 -15.34 12.17
N TYR A 59 -14.59 -16.63 12.13
CA TYR A 59 -13.82 -17.30 13.17
C TYR A 59 -12.43 -16.69 13.31
N GLN A 60 -11.73 -16.45 12.20
CA GLN A 60 -10.41 -15.81 12.20
C GLN A 60 -10.50 -14.35 12.67
N ALA A 61 -11.49 -13.58 12.21
CA ALA A 61 -11.71 -12.21 12.67
C ALA A 61 -12.04 -12.14 14.17
N ALA A 62 -12.90 -13.04 14.67
CA ALA A 62 -13.22 -13.13 16.10
C ALA A 62 -12.02 -13.62 16.93
N LYS A 63 -11.21 -14.55 16.40
CA LYS A 63 -9.98 -15.02 17.03
C LYS A 63 -8.94 -13.90 17.11
N VAL A 64 -8.80 -13.10 16.06
CA VAL A 64 -7.87 -11.97 16.02
C VAL A 64 -8.36 -10.79 16.86
N ASP A 65 -9.67 -10.51 16.90
CA ASP A 65 -10.23 -9.49 17.79
C ASP A 65 -10.08 -9.86 19.28
N ARG A 66 -10.35 -11.13 19.63
CA ARG A 66 -10.05 -11.66 20.97
C ARG A 66 -8.55 -11.65 21.29
N SER A 67 -7.69 -11.55 20.28
CA SER A 67 -6.24 -11.40 20.43
C SER A 67 -5.80 -9.97 20.70
N LEU A 68 -6.67 -8.97 20.45
CA LEU A 68 -6.40 -7.60 20.88
C LEU A 68 -6.70 -7.47 22.38
N PRO A 69 -5.82 -6.80 23.14
CA PRO A 69 -6.04 -6.52 24.56
C PRO A 69 -7.29 -5.67 24.80
N SER A 70 -7.89 -5.75 26.00
CA SER A 70 -9.04 -4.90 26.38
C SER A 70 -8.66 -3.42 26.54
N GLU A 71 -7.40 -3.14 26.84
CA GLU A 71 -6.79 -1.82 26.74
C GLU A 71 -5.40 -1.95 26.12
N PHE A 72 -5.08 -1.09 25.13
CA PHE A 72 -3.77 -1.09 24.50
C PHE A 72 -3.26 0.30 24.12
N VAL A 73 -1.94 0.38 23.94
CA VAL A 73 -1.27 1.51 23.29
C VAL A 73 -0.87 1.08 21.88
N LEU A 74 -1.22 1.90 20.88
CA LEU A 74 -0.83 1.67 19.50
C LEU A 74 0.61 2.15 19.31
N GLU A 75 1.47 1.25 18.87
CA GLU A 75 2.87 1.55 18.59
C GLU A 75 3.09 1.75 17.09
N LEU A 76 3.68 2.87 16.69
CA LEU A 76 4.17 3.11 15.33
C LEU A 76 5.69 2.94 15.33
N PRO A 77 6.22 1.74 14.98
CA PRO A 77 7.65 1.48 14.96
C PRO A 77 8.30 2.04 13.69
N LEU A 78 8.20 3.36 13.47
CA LEU A 78 8.70 4.04 12.28
C LEU A 78 10.24 4.15 12.27
N ASP A 79 10.90 3.80 13.37
CA ASP A 79 12.34 3.53 13.45
C ASP A 79 12.75 2.30 12.61
N ARG A 80 11.80 1.44 12.24
CA ARG A 80 12.04 0.16 11.52
C ARG A 80 11.10 -0.07 10.35
N LEU A 81 9.92 0.53 10.36
CA LEU A 81 8.87 0.35 9.39
C LEU A 81 8.93 1.49 8.36
N HIS A 82 9.14 1.15 7.10
CA HIS A 82 9.25 2.09 5.98
C HIS A 82 7.85 2.44 5.47
N VAL A 83 7.52 3.72 5.48
CA VAL A 83 6.22 4.20 4.98
C VAL A 83 6.31 4.45 3.48
N VAL A 84 5.45 3.81 2.70
CA VAL A 84 5.45 3.87 1.23
C VAL A 84 4.03 4.09 0.69
N ASP A 85 3.88 4.61 -0.54
CA ASP A 85 2.56 4.67 -1.19
C ASP A 85 2.13 3.31 -1.77
N ALA A 86 3.09 2.48 -2.19
CA ALA A 86 2.85 1.13 -2.70
C ALA A 86 4.01 0.21 -2.27
N VAL A 87 3.66 -1.01 -1.80
CA VAL A 87 4.65 -2.00 -1.38
C VAL A 87 5.44 -2.51 -2.58
N ASP A 88 6.77 -2.48 -2.49
CA ASP A 88 7.64 -3.14 -3.47
C ASP A 88 7.75 -4.63 -3.14
N THR A 89 7.17 -5.48 -3.99
CA THR A 89 7.26 -6.94 -3.85
C THR A 89 8.31 -7.56 -4.77
N SER A 90 9.20 -6.77 -5.36
CA SER A 90 10.23 -7.29 -6.27
C SER A 90 11.22 -8.20 -5.54
N PRO A 91 11.80 -9.21 -6.21
CA PRO A 91 12.87 -10.03 -5.65
C PRO A 91 14.06 -9.18 -5.15
N LEU A 92 14.28 -8.02 -5.77
CA LEU A 92 15.35 -7.11 -5.38
C LEU A 92 15.03 -6.38 -4.06
N ALA A 93 13.78 -5.99 -3.81
CA ALA A 93 13.36 -5.46 -2.51
C ALA A 93 13.55 -6.49 -1.38
N LEU A 94 13.29 -7.78 -1.67
CA LEU A 94 13.58 -8.86 -0.73
C LEU A 94 15.10 -9.02 -0.46
N LEU A 95 15.94 -8.90 -1.49
CA LEU A 95 17.40 -8.96 -1.37
C LEU A 95 18.00 -7.76 -0.62
N ARG A 96 17.42 -6.57 -0.73
CA ARG A 96 17.84 -5.37 0.03
C ARG A 96 17.40 -5.38 1.49
N GLY A 97 16.54 -6.32 1.87
CA GLY A 97 15.97 -6.37 3.22
C GLY A 97 14.83 -5.36 3.45
N ASP A 98 14.24 -4.80 2.39
CA ASP A 98 13.12 -3.84 2.43
C ASP A 98 11.78 -4.52 2.76
N THR A 99 11.78 -5.52 3.65
CA THR A 99 10.60 -6.33 3.99
C THR A 99 9.67 -5.68 5.00
N ASN A 100 10.14 -4.65 5.72
CA ASN A 100 9.38 -3.94 6.74
C ASN A 100 8.74 -2.67 6.16
N GLN A 101 7.78 -2.83 5.24
CA GLN A 101 7.04 -1.71 4.66
C GLN A 101 5.60 -1.62 5.18
N VAL A 102 5.08 -0.40 5.31
CA VAL A 102 3.66 -0.11 5.52
C VAL A 102 3.19 0.91 4.51
N GLU A 103 2.02 0.66 3.94
CA GLU A 103 1.43 1.65 3.04
C GLU A 103 0.88 2.82 3.86
N LEU A 104 1.20 4.05 3.46
CA LEU A 104 0.73 5.26 4.12
C LEU A 104 -0.80 5.28 4.32
N PRO A 105 -1.64 4.96 3.31
CA PRO A 105 -3.09 4.89 3.50
C PRO A 105 -3.53 3.95 4.63
N LYS A 106 -2.81 2.83 4.83
CA LYS A 106 -3.11 1.88 5.92
C LYS A 106 -2.73 2.45 7.28
N ALA A 107 -1.59 3.12 7.38
CA ALA A 107 -1.13 3.75 8.60
C ALA A 107 -2.11 4.85 9.05
N VAL A 108 -2.53 5.71 8.12
CA VAL A 108 -3.52 6.77 8.37
C VAL A 108 -4.88 6.18 8.79
N ALA A 109 -5.37 5.17 8.07
CA ALA A 109 -6.63 4.49 8.41
C ALA A 109 -6.55 3.77 9.77
N ALA A 110 -5.40 3.20 10.13
CA ALA A 110 -5.19 2.60 11.44
C ALA A 110 -5.23 3.63 12.57
N LEU A 111 -4.58 4.79 12.43
CA LEU A 111 -4.65 5.87 13.41
C LEU A 111 -6.08 6.35 13.64
N ARG A 112 -6.89 6.50 12.58
CA ARG A 112 -8.31 6.86 12.74
C ARG A 112 -9.13 5.79 13.44
N ARG A 113 -8.94 4.52 13.08
CA ARG A 113 -9.63 3.41 13.75
C ARG A 113 -9.26 3.37 15.22
N ALA A 114 -7.99 3.56 15.55
CA ALA A 114 -7.53 3.66 16.93
C ALA A 114 -8.17 4.86 17.66
N ALA A 115 -8.37 5.99 16.98
CA ALA A 115 -9.06 7.15 17.55
C ALA A 115 -10.52 6.83 17.94
N ALA A 116 -11.20 5.98 17.15
CA ALA A 116 -12.57 5.54 17.43
C ALA A 116 -12.66 4.29 18.34
N ASP A 117 -11.57 3.54 18.51
CA ASP A 117 -11.54 2.30 19.30
C ASP A 117 -11.40 2.62 20.80
N PRO A 118 -12.42 2.39 21.64
CA PRO A 118 -12.38 2.74 23.06
C PRO A 118 -11.29 2.00 23.85
N ARG A 119 -10.78 0.88 23.32
CA ARG A 119 -9.67 0.11 23.92
C ARG A 119 -8.32 0.80 23.72
N CYS A 120 -8.20 1.67 22.71
CA CYS A 120 -6.97 2.41 22.47
C CYS A 120 -6.82 3.54 23.49
N ARG A 121 -5.78 3.47 24.31
CA ARG A 121 -5.46 4.40 25.41
C ARG A 121 -4.34 5.37 25.07
N GLY A 122 -3.76 5.28 23.88
CA GLY A 122 -2.74 6.19 23.43
C GLY A 122 -1.99 5.68 22.21
N VAL A 123 -1.12 6.54 21.69
CA VAL A 123 -0.29 6.28 20.53
C VAL A 123 1.15 6.64 20.85
N VAL A 124 2.10 5.74 20.54
CA VAL A 124 3.54 6.01 20.65
C VAL A 124 4.19 5.85 19.29
N ALA A 125 4.79 6.92 18.79
CA ALA A 125 5.62 6.89 17.59
C ALA A 125 7.09 6.68 17.98
N TYR A 126 7.68 5.57 17.55
CA TYR A 126 9.13 5.36 17.64
C TYR A 126 9.75 5.84 16.34
N LEU A 127 10.65 6.79 16.48
CA LEU A 127 11.34 7.46 15.38
C LEU A 127 12.84 7.19 15.52
N GLY A 128 13.57 7.28 14.42
CA GLY A 128 15.01 7.01 14.41
C GLY A 128 15.76 7.97 13.49
N GLY A 129 17.09 7.89 13.53
CA GLY A 129 17.98 8.69 12.70
C GLY A 129 18.04 8.28 11.21
N ARG A 130 17.23 7.30 10.77
CA ARG A 130 17.15 6.83 9.38
C ARG A 130 15.83 7.24 8.72
N GLU A 131 15.90 7.55 7.42
CA GLU A 131 14.81 8.07 6.58
C GLU A 131 13.75 6.99 6.23
N ASN A 132 13.06 6.47 7.23
CA ASN A 132 12.00 5.46 7.04
C ASN A 132 10.60 6.07 6.85
N LEU A 133 10.51 7.40 6.79
CA LEU A 133 9.24 8.15 6.81
C LEU A 133 8.76 8.61 5.42
N GLY A 134 9.51 8.33 4.35
CA GLY A 134 9.24 8.89 3.02
C GLY A 134 9.61 10.37 2.92
N GLY A 135 9.05 11.06 1.92
CA GLY A 135 9.25 12.50 1.73
C GLY A 135 8.37 13.36 2.65
N LEU A 136 8.46 14.69 2.46
CA LEU A 136 7.79 15.66 3.32
C LEU A 136 6.26 15.53 3.28
N ALA A 137 5.66 15.20 2.13
CA ALA A 137 4.22 15.02 2.01
C ALA A 137 3.75 13.80 2.83
N THR A 138 4.48 12.69 2.75
CA THR A 138 4.20 11.49 3.55
C THR A 138 4.26 11.79 5.05
N VAL A 139 5.28 12.54 5.49
CA VAL A 139 5.41 12.96 6.89
C VAL A 139 4.23 13.86 7.30
N GLN A 140 3.85 14.82 6.46
CA GLN A 140 2.72 15.72 6.73
C GLN A 140 1.39 14.96 6.81
N GLU A 141 1.14 13.99 5.93
CA GLU A 141 -0.08 13.18 5.93
C GLU A 141 -0.18 12.31 7.20
N LEU A 142 0.93 11.72 7.66
CA LEU A 142 0.98 11.03 8.96
C LEU A 142 0.79 12.00 10.13
N ARG A 143 1.41 13.18 10.07
CA ARG A 143 1.30 14.22 11.08
C ARG A 143 -0.15 14.65 11.26
N GLU A 144 -0.86 14.88 10.15
CA GLU A 144 -2.30 15.18 10.13
C GLU A 144 -3.12 14.05 10.75
N ALA A 145 -2.78 12.79 10.48
CA ALA A 145 -3.47 11.64 11.07
C ALA A 145 -3.28 11.57 12.60
N ILE A 146 -2.09 11.89 13.11
CA ILE A 146 -1.83 11.98 14.57
C ILE A 146 -2.59 13.17 15.18
N CYS A 147 -2.58 14.34 14.54
CA CYS A 147 -3.39 15.47 14.98
C CYS A 147 -4.89 15.16 14.99
N GLY A 148 -5.38 14.46 13.96
CA GLY A 148 -6.77 13.99 13.88
C GLY A 148 -7.13 12.99 14.97
N PHE A 149 -6.21 12.06 15.31
CA PHE A 149 -6.38 11.15 16.45
C PHE A 149 -6.58 11.95 17.75
N ARG A 150 -5.71 12.93 18.02
CA ARG A 150 -5.77 13.76 19.23
C ARG A 150 -7.09 14.53 19.31
N ALA A 151 -7.49 15.17 18.22
CA ALA A 151 -8.74 15.93 18.15
C ALA A 151 -9.97 15.04 18.39
N ALA A 152 -10.01 13.85 17.76
CA ALA A 152 -11.11 12.90 17.93
C ALA A 152 -11.20 12.34 19.36
N VAL A 153 -10.05 12.03 19.97
CA VAL A 153 -10.00 11.60 21.37
C VAL A 153 -10.48 12.71 22.30
N ALA A 154 -10.03 13.95 22.12
CA ALA A 154 -10.46 15.08 22.94
C ALA A 154 -11.98 15.33 22.85
N ALA A 155 -12.54 15.22 21.65
CA ALA A 155 -13.99 15.29 21.44
C ALA A 155 -14.73 14.14 22.15
N ALA A 156 -14.21 12.91 22.07
CA ALA A 156 -14.80 11.74 22.73
C ALA A 156 -14.74 11.83 24.26
N VAL A 157 -13.63 12.32 24.83
CA VAL A 157 -13.50 12.56 26.28
C VAL A 157 -14.60 13.52 26.76
N THR A 158 -14.85 14.58 25.99
CA THR A 158 -15.88 15.58 26.30
C THR A 158 -17.30 15.02 26.17
N ALA A 159 -17.56 14.19 25.16
CA ALA A 159 -18.91 13.70 24.85
C ALA A 159 -19.36 12.47 25.66
N SER A 160 -18.46 11.54 25.96
CA SER A 160 -18.81 10.22 26.54
C SER A 160 -18.05 9.88 27.81
N GLY A 161 -17.28 10.82 28.37
CA GLY A 161 -16.42 10.56 29.53
C GLY A 161 -15.34 9.51 29.24
N ARG A 162 -15.04 9.28 27.95
CA ARG A 162 -13.97 8.37 27.54
C ARG A 162 -12.69 8.79 28.25
N PRO A 163 -11.91 7.84 28.78
CA PRO A 163 -10.67 8.21 29.44
C PRO A 163 -9.68 8.83 28.44
N PRO A 164 -8.84 9.79 28.87
CA PRO A 164 -7.92 10.48 27.98
C PRO A 164 -6.93 9.49 27.38
N ALA A 165 -6.71 9.60 26.07
CA ALA A 165 -5.64 8.91 25.36
C ALA A 165 -4.56 9.92 24.96
N ARG A 166 -3.30 9.60 25.30
CA ARG A 166 -2.15 10.49 25.06
C ARG A 166 -1.37 10.08 23.83
N THR A 167 -0.62 11.02 23.28
CA THR A 167 0.30 10.75 22.17
C THR A 167 1.74 11.09 22.57
N ALA A 168 2.67 10.17 22.33
CA ALA A 168 4.08 10.40 22.58
C ALA A 168 4.91 10.03 21.35
N ALA A 169 6.03 10.71 21.18
CA ALA A 169 7.09 10.38 20.25
C ALA A 169 8.35 10.09 21.03
N TRP A 170 9.06 9.03 20.64
CA TRP A 170 10.37 8.69 21.19
C TRP A 170 11.35 8.44 20.07
N ALA A 171 12.57 8.95 20.22
CA ALA A 171 13.69 8.58 19.36
C ALA A 171 14.93 8.27 20.20
N ALA A 172 15.74 7.32 19.77
CA ALA A 172 17.10 7.19 20.31
C ALA A 172 17.88 8.48 20.05
N SER A 173 17.71 9.03 18.85
CA SER A 173 18.23 10.32 18.42
C SER A 173 17.38 10.82 17.24
N PHE A 174 17.17 12.13 17.16
CA PHE A 174 16.53 12.76 16.00
C PHE A 174 17.60 13.09 14.96
N GLY A 175 18.02 12.08 14.20
CA GLY A 175 19.16 12.15 13.29
C GLY A 175 20.46 11.62 13.92
N GLU A 176 21.24 10.85 13.16
CA GLU A 176 22.56 10.33 13.53
C GLU A 176 23.45 10.21 12.27
N ALA A 177 24.78 10.20 12.44
CA ALA A 177 25.75 9.91 11.38
C ALA A 177 25.57 10.71 10.06
N GLY A 178 25.17 11.99 10.15
CA GLY A 178 24.95 12.87 8.99
C GLY A 178 23.53 12.91 8.45
N GLY A 179 22.59 12.11 8.99
CA GLY A 179 21.16 12.20 8.68
C GLY A 179 20.47 13.37 9.39
N SER A 180 19.59 14.08 8.67
CA SER A 180 18.80 15.19 9.22
C SER A 180 17.68 14.69 10.14
N GLY A 181 17.56 15.27 11.33
CA GLY A 181 16.46 15.00 12.27
C GLY A 181 15.14 15.68 11.92
N MET A 182 15.13 16.51 10.88
CA MET A 182 14.03 17.43 10.57
C MET A 182 12.72 16.70 10.29
N GLY A 183 12.71 15.66 9.45
CA GLY A 183 11.48 14.92 9.12
C GLY A 183 10.91 14.15 10.31
N ALA A 184 11.76 13.45 11.06
CA ALA A 184 11.36 12.73 12.26
C ALA A 184 10.81 13.68 13.33
N PHE A 185 11.48 14.80 13.58
CA PHE A 185 11.03 15.76 14.56
C PHE A 185 9.76 16.51 14.13
N LEU A 186 9.56 16.73 12.83
CA LEU A 186 8.30 17.27 12.29
C LEU A 186 7.13 16.37 12.70
N LEU A 187 7.26 15.06 12.50
CA LEU A 187 6.24 14.10 12.91
C LEU A 187 6.07 14.07 14.43
N ALA A 188 7.18 14.05 15.18
CA ALA A 188 7.18 14.06 16.64
C ALA A 188 6.43 15.26 17.22
N SER A 189 6.55 16.43 16.59
CA SER A 189 5.87 17.67 17.02
C SER A 189 4.34 17.58 16.99
N ALA A 190 3.75 16.57 16.34
CA ALA A 190 2.31 16.31 16.42
C ALA A 190 1.88 15.62 17.72
N CYS A 191 2.80 14.98 18.43
CA CYS A 191 2.55 14.31 19.69
C CYS A 191 2.53 15.31 20.86
N GLU A 192 1.87 14.94 21.96
CA GLU A 192 1.86 15.71 23.20
C GLU A 192 3.21 15.64 23.91
N GLY A 193 3.81 14.45 23.97
CA GLY A 193 5.13 14.21 24.54
C GLY A 193 6.16 13.91 23.46
N VAL A 194 7.32 14.54 23.50
CA VAL A 194 8.48 14.26 22.66
C VAL A 194 9.67 13.96 23.55
N HIS A 195 10.14 12.71 23.48
CA HIS A 195 11.23 12.20 24.29
C HIS A 195 12.38 11.74 23.42
N MET A 196 13.58 11.88 23.95
CA MET A 196 14.80 11.42 23.31
C MET A 196 15.64 10.64 24.31
N GLN A 197 16.45 9.69 23.86
CA GLN A 197 17.41 9.05 24.75
C GLN A 197 18.37 10.08 25.37
N PRO A 198 18.83 9.91 26.62
CA PRO A 198 19.76 10.85 27.25
C PRO A 198 21.08 11.10 26.50
N SER A 199 21.51 10.13 25.69
CA SER A 199 22.71 10.23 24.85
C SER A 199 22.43 10.67 23.40
N GLY A 200 21.17 10.92 23.07
CA GLY A 200 20.74 11.26 21.72
C GLY A 200 21.10 12.69 21.32
N LEU A 201 20.96 12.96 20.03
CA LEU A 201 21.18 14.27 19.43
C LEU A 201 19.90 14.77 18.74
N LEU A 202 19.57 16.03 18.94
CA LEU A 202 18.49 16.68 18.21
C LEU A 202 19.06 17.35 16.95
N GLY A 203 19.08 16.60 15.85
CA GLY A 203 19.61 16.97 14.54
C GLY A 203 18.74 17.95 13.74
N LEU A 204 18.26 19.02 14.38
CA LEU A 204 17.58 20.12 13.70
C LEU A 204 18.62 21.07 13.12
N SER A 205 19.14 20.78 11.93
CA SER A 205 20.23 21.54 11.30
C SER A 205 19.84 22.17 9.94
N GLY A 206 18.54 22.23 9.64
CA GLY A 206 18.04 22.78 8.37
C GLY A 206 18.02 21.77 7.22
N LEU A 207 17.82 22.30 6.01
CA LEU A 207 17.73 21.52 4.77
C LEU A 207 18.79 21.99 3.78
N GLU A 208 19.43 21.05 3.09
CA GLU A 208 20.36 21.30 1.99
C GLU A 208 19.92 20.47 0.78
N SER A 209 20.06 21.04 -0.42
CA SER A 209 19.98 20.28 -1.66
C SER A 209 21.34 20.26 -2.34
N ARG A 210 21.80 19.08 -2.72
CA ARG A 210 23.08 18.85 -3.40
C ARG A 210 22.86 17.97 -4.62
N ALA A 211 23.58 18.27 -5.70
CA ALA A 211 23.60 17.47 -6.92
C ALA A 211 25.04 17.20 -7.35
N PHE A 212 25.28 16.02 -7.92
CA PHE A 212 26.52 15.71 -8.61
C PHE A 212 26.44 16.17 -10.06
N PHE A 213 27.50 16.80 -10.54
CA PHE A 213 27.65 17.22 -11.93
C PHE A 213 28.77 16.41 -12.57
N VAL A 214 28.44 15.64 -13.60
CA VAL A 214 29.37 14.73 -14.26
C VAL A 214 29.85 15.25 -15.61
N ARG A 215 29.45 16.45 -16.03
CA ARG A 215 29.89 17.02 -17.31
C ARG A 215 31.41 17.01 -17.48
N GLY A 216 32.14 17.34 -16.42
CA GLY A 216 33.61 17.30 -16.43
C GLY A 216 34.20 15.90 -16.61
N LEU A 217 33.50 14.86 -16.16
CA LEU A 217 33.86 13.45 -16.42
C LEU A 217 33.54 13.08 -17.87
N LEU A 218 32.34 13.44 -18.36
CA LEU A 218 31.91 13.16 -19.73
C LEU A 218 32.87 13.75 -20.76
N ASP A 219 33.32 15.00 -20.56
CA ASP A 219 34.33 15.63 -21.42
C ASP A 219 35.66 14.85 -21.45
N ARG A 220 36.08 14.24 -20.32
CA ARG A 220 37.33 13.45 -20.23
C ARG A 220 37.25 12.13 -20.97
N ILE A 221 36.08 11.50 -20.97
CA ILE A 221 35.86 10.24 -21.69
C ILE A 221 35.35 10.47 -23.12
N ALA A 222 35.31 11.71 -23.60
CA ALA A 222 34.75 12.08 -24.90
C ALA A 222 33.30 11.61 -25.11
N ALA A 223 32.50 11.57 -24.04
CA ALA A 223 31.07 11.32 -24.12
C ALA A 223 30.32 12.65 -24.28
N GLU A 224 29.44 12.73 -25.26
CA GLU A 224 28.73 13.97 -25.61
C GLU A 224 27.25 13.91 -25.19
N PRO A 225 26.83 14.69 -24.18
CA PRO A 225 25.41 14.77 -23.82
C PRO A 225 24.66 15.66 -24.84
N GLU A 226 23.70 15.08 -25.55
CA GLU A 226 22.83 15.73 -26.53
C GLU A 226 21.38 15.77 -26.00
N PHE A 227 21.06 16.79 -25.20
CA PHE A 227 19.74 16.97 -24.60
C PHE A 227 19.04 18.25 -25.08
N PHE A 228 17.72 18.13 -25.23
CA PHE A 228 16.78 19.16 -25.64
C PHE A 228 15.75 19.31 -24.53
N ALA A 229 15.86 20.39 -23.77
CA ALA A 229 14.91 20.76 -22.74
C ALA A 229 14.10 21.98 -23.21
N ARG A 230 12.84 22.08 -22.82
CA ARG A 230 12.05 23.30 -23.00
C ARG A 230 11.95 24.06 -21.71
N GLU A 231 12.35 25.33 -21.80
CA GLU A 231 12.34 26.35 -20.74
C GLU A 231 13.44 26.16 -19.66
N GLU A 232 13.80 27.29 -19.04
CA GLU A 232 15.00 27.45 -18.23
C GLU A 232 15.02 26.65 -16.91
N PHE A 233 13.85 26.24 -16.39
CA PHE A 233 13.75 25.48 -15.15
C PHE A 233 13.68 23.96 -15.36
N LYS A 234 13.64 23.46 -16.61
CA LYS A 234 13.65 22.01 -16.88
C LYS A 234 15.08 21.44 -16.75
N SER A 235 15.54 21.33 -15.52
CA SER A 235 16.95 21.10 -15.19
C SER A 235 17.41 19.64 -15.07
N ALA A 236 16.58 18.67 -15.47
CA ALA A 236 16.85 17.24 -15.22
C ALA A 236 18.15 16.75 -15.90
N ALA A 237 18.49 17.28 -17.08
CA ALA A 237 19.75 16.94 -17.75
C ALA A 237 20.96 17.78 -17.30
N ASN A 238 20.77 18.81 -16.47
CA ASN A 238 21.86 19.72 -16.09
C ASN A 238 23.00 19.00 -15.38
N THR A 239 22.74 17.90 -14.67
CA THR A 239 23.79 17.07 -14.05
C THR A 239 24.73 16.44 -15.08
N LEU A 240 24.27 16.25 -16.32
CA LEU A 240 25.02 15.72 -17.46
C LEU A 240 25.58 16.85 -18.34
N THR A 241 24.81 17.92 -18.57
CA THR A 241 25.16 18.97 -19.52
C THR A 241 25.99 20.10 -18.91
N GLU A 242 25.83 20.37 -17.61
CA GLU A 242 26.44 21.50 -16.89
C GLU A 242 27.49 21.04 -15.87
N ARG A 243 28.35 21.98 -15.44
CA ARG A 243 29.37 21.75 -14.38
C ARG A 243 28.91 22.19 -12.98
N GLY A 244 27.74 22.80 -12.89
CA GLY A 244 27.14 23.29 -11.65
C GLY A 244 25.72 23.77 -11.91
N PHE A 245 25.04 24.21 -10.84
CA PHE A 245 23.68 24.75 -10.97
C PHE A 245 23.67 26.00 -11.86
N THR A 246 22.79 26.00 -12.86
CA THR A 246 22.44 27.22 -13.61
C THR A 246 21.73 28.22 -12.69
N ALA A 247 21.66 29.49 -13.07
CA ALA A 247 20.98 30.52 -12.29
C ALA A 247 19.51 30.17 -12.03
N ALA A 248 18.77 29.77 -13.06
CA ALA A 248 17.37 29.36 -12.96
C ALA A 248 17.19 28.11 -12.08
N GLN A 249 18.06 27.11 -12.23
CA GLN A 249 18.01 25.92 -11.39
C GLN A 249 18.28 26.25 -9.91
N ARG A 250 19.25 27.13 -9.64
CA ARG A 250 19.57 27.58 -8.28
C ARG A 250 18.43 28.36 -7.65
N GLU A 251 17.79 29.25 -8.41
CA GLU A 251 16.60 29.99 -7.98
C GLU A 251 15.47 29.02 -7.60
N ASN A 252 15.13 28.07 -8.47
CA ASN A 252 14.05 27.13 -8.21
C ASN A 252 14.35 26.22 -7.00
N LEU A 253 15.54 25.62 -6.94
CA LEU A 253 15.93 24.78 -5.80
C LEU A 253 15.97 25.58 -4.49
N GLY A 254 16.48 26.81 -4.51
CA GLY A 254 16.48 27.69 -3.34
C GLY A 254 15.06 28.00 -2.85
N ALA A 255 14.14 28.31 -3.77
CA ALA A 255 12.74 28.53 -3.44
C ALA A 255 12.07 27.28 -2.86
N LEU A 256 12.34 26.08 -3.41
CA LEU A 256 11.80 24.83 -2.90
C LEU A 256 12.31 24.50 -1.49
N VAL A 257 13.63 24.53 -1.29
CA VAL A 257 14.25 24.21 0.00
C VAL A 257 13.82 25.21 1.07
N GLY A 258 13.77 26.50 0.72
CA GLY A 258 13.29 27.55 1.63
C GLY A 258 11.82 27.37 2.01
N ASP A 259 10.95 27.11 1.03
CA ASP A 259 9.53 26.87 1.27
C ASP A 259 9.31 25.63 2.14
N MET A 260 9.97 24.52 1.83
CA MET A 260 9.94 23.28 2.61
C MET A 260 10.40 23.50 4.06
N ALA A 261 11.53 24.17 4.26
CA ALA A 261 12.04 24.49 5.59
C ALA A 261 11.01 25.31 6.38
N GLU A 262 10.42 26.34 5.76
CA GLU A 262 9.42 27.18 6.42
C GLU A 262 8.18 26.40 6.86
N GLN A 263 7.67 25.46 6.03
CA GLN A 263 6.54 24.63 6.45
C GLN A 263 6.92 23.75 7.65
N MET A 264 8.10 23.12 7.61
CA MET A 264 8.57 22.26 8.69
C MET A 264 8.67 23.02 10.00
N LEU A 265 9.34 24.18 9.98
CA LEU A 265 9.55 25.01 11.16
C LEU A 265 8.22 25.56 11.70
N THR A 266 7.32 26.01 10.84
CA THR A 266 5.98 26.49 11.27
C THR A 266 5.19 25.39 11.97
N CYS A 267 5.16 24.18 11.39
CA CYS A 267 4.46 23.05 11.99
C CYS A 267 5.09 22.58 13.31
N MET A 268 6.42 22.59 13.40
CA MET A 268 7.15 22.25 14.63
C MET A 268 6.92 23.29 15.73
N ALA A 269 7.03 24.58 15.40
CA ALA A 269 6.82 25.68 16.33
C ALA A 269 5.42 25.62 16.94
N GLY A 270 4.38 25.49 16.09
CA GLY A 270 3.00 25.33 16.55
C GLY A 270 2.76 24.04 17.34
N GLY A 271 3.39 22.93 16.95
CA GLY A 271 3.27 21.65 17.66
C GLY A 271 3.91 21.66 19.05
N ARG A 272 5.00 22.41 19.22
CA ARG A 272 5.75 22.53 20.49
C ARG A 272 5.34 23.74 21.33
N GLY A 273 4.52 24.63 20.79
CA GLY A 273 4.12 25.88 21.46
C GLY A 273 5.30 26.82 21.71
N VAL A 274 6.24 26.89 20.76
CA VAL A 274 7.41 27.78 20.81
C VAL A 274 7.32 28.82 19.69
N GLU A 275 7.91 29.99 19.92
CA GLU A 275 7.99 31.03 18.88
C GLU A 275 8.82 30.56 17.69
N LEU A 276 8.35 30.85 16.47
CA LEU A 276 9.03 30.45 15.24
C LEU A 276 10.46 31.02 15.15
N ALA A 277 10.67 32.26 15.63
CA ALA A 277 11.99 32.88 15.69
C ALA A 277 12.95 32.09 16.61
N ALA A 278 12.49 31.69 17.80
CA ALA A 278 13.30 30.88 18.72
C ALA A 278 13.63 29.49 18.15
N LEU A 279 12.71 28.90 17.39
CA LEU A 279 12.98 27.64 16.69
C LEU A 279 14.02 27.82 15.57
N ARG A 280 13.98 28.92 14.81
CA ARG A 280 15.01 29.23 13.81
C ARG A 280 16.40 29.39 14.44
N GLU A 281 16.49 30.07 15.57
CA GLU A 281 17.74 30.17 16.34
C GLU A 281 18.23 28.80 16.81
N ALA A 282 17.32 27.95 17.29
CA ALA A 282 17.64 26.59 17.70
C ALA A 282 18.19 25.74 16.54
N VAL A 283 17.64 25.92 15.34
CA VAL A 283 18.09 25.23 14.11
C VAL A 283 19.45 25.76 13.66
N ALA A 284 19.67 27.08 13.74
CA ALA A 284 20.96 27.68 13.43
C ALA A 284 22.07 27.25 14.39
N ALA A 285 21.72 26.98 15.66
CA ALA A 285 22.62 26.41 16.66
C ALA A 285 22.70 24.87 16.62
N GLY A 286 21.95 24.23 15.71
CA GLY A 286 21.86 22.79 15.60
C GLY A 286 23.16 22.14 15.07
N PRO A 287 23.39 20.86 15.38
CA PRO A 287 22.51 19.97 16.15
C PRO A 287 22.60 20.22 17.66
N LEU A 288 21.50 19.98 18.38
CA LEU A 288 21.40 20.30 19.82
C LEU A 288 21.56 19.04 20.69
N LEU A 289 22.31 19.18 21.78
CA LEU A 289 22.33 18.21 22.87
C LEU A 289 21.02 18.25 23.69
N PRO A 290 20.69 17.20 24.46
CA PRO A 290 19.42 17.12 25.17
C PRO A 290 19.15 18.28 26.14
N GLY A 291 20.13 18.71 26.94
CA GLY A 291 19.98 19.82 27.88
C GLY A 291 19.55 21.13 27.18
N PRO A 292 20.31 21.62 26.18
CA PRO A 292 19.92 22.74 25.33
C PRO A 292 18.55 22.60 24.65
N ALA A 293 18.17 21.38 24.23
CA ALA A 293 16.87 21.11 23.60
C ALA A 293 15.70 21.19 24.61
N LEU A 294 15.89 20.66 25.83
CA LEU A 294 14.94 20.77 26.94
C LEU A 294 14.74 22.22 27.38
N ALA A 295 15.83 22.98 27.53
CA ALA A 295 15.77 24.40 27.91
C ALA A 295 14.95 25.24 26.91
N ARG A 296 14.98 24.84 25.63
CA ARG A 296 14.21 25.46 24.54
C ARG A 296 12.80 24.87 24.36
N ARG A 297 12.37 23.93 25.22
CA ARG A 297 11.08 23.22 25.15
C ARG A 297 10.84 22.42 23.85
N LEU A 298 11.92 22.09 23.15
CA LEU A 298 11.86 21.24 21.95
C LEU A 298 11.64 19.76 22.33
N LEU A 299 12.09 19.36 23.51
CA LEU A 299 11.83 18.05 24.11
C LEU A 299 11.04 18.23 25.42
N ASP A 300 10.22 17.24 25.77
CA ASP A 300 9.53 17.17 27.06
C ASP A 300 10.33 16.40 28.11
N GLY A 301 11.31 15.59 27.69
CA GLY A 301 12.13 14.81 28.60
C GLY A 301 13.16 13.97 27.87
N THR A 302 14.14 13.50 28.63
CA THR A 302 15.06 12.45 28.19
C THR A 302 14.72 11.14 28.89
N ALA A 303 14.47 10.09 28.12
CA ALA A 303 14.05 8.79 28.64
C ALA A 303 14.50 7.66 27.71
N TYR A 304 14.75 6.48 28.27
CA TYR A 304 14.94 5.26 27.49
C TYR A 304 13.60 4.78 26.92
N ARG A 305 13.67 3.91 25.89
CA ARG A 305 12.48 3.42 25.18
C ARG A 305 11.47 2.75 26.12
N ASP A 306 11.97 1.95 27.05
CA ASP A 306 11.18 1.21 28.03
C ASP A 306 10.55 2.12 29.09
N GLU A 307 11.20 3.23 29.45
CA GLU A 307 10.65 4.25 30.35
C GLU A 307 9.48 4.99 29.69
N VAL A 308 9.60 5.40 28.42
CA VAL A 308 8.47 5.99 27.67
C VAL A 308 7.33 5.00 27.50
N GLN A 309 7.65 3.73 27.27
CA GLN A 309 6.66 2.66 27.24
C GLN A 309 5.94 2.50 28.59
N ALA A 310 6.67 2.62 29.70
CA ALA A 310 6.13 2.49 31.05
C ALA A 310 5.27 3.70 31.47
N ALA A 311 5.45 4.86 30.85
CA ALA A 311 4.66 6.06 31.14
C ALA A 311 3.16 5.92 30.79
N PHE A 312 2.79 4.95 29.96
CA PHE A 312 1.39 4.63 29.67
C PHE A 312 0.84 3.61 30.67
N ALA A 313 0.08 4.10 31.65
CA ALA A 313 -0.52 3.28 32.69
C ALA A 313 -1.78 2.55 32.21
N ALA A 314 -1.94 1.28 32.61
CA ALA A 314 -3.16 0.52 32.42
C ALA A 314 -4.18 0.84 33.51
N SER A 315 -5.47 0.81 33.19
CA SER A 315 -6.49 0.90 34.25
C SER A 315 -6.40 -0.31 35.19
N GLU A 316 -6.78 -0.14 36.45
CA GLU A 316 -6.83 -1.25 37.41
C GLU A 316 -7.73 -2.40 36.93
N GLN A 317 -8.76 -2.08 36.14
CA GLN A 317 -9.71 -3.04 35.61
C GLN A 317 -9.10 -3.89 34.49
N ALA A 318 -8.37 -3.28 33.56
CA ALA A 318 -7.63 -4.01 32.53
C ALA A 318 -6.56 -4.92 33.13
N LEU A 319 -5.86 -4.46 34.18
CA LEU A 319 -4.89 -5.29 34.91
C LEU A 319 -5.54 -6.50 35.58
N LYS A 320 -6.78 -6.39 36.08
CA LYS A 320 -7.53 -7.50 36.67
C LYS A 320 -7.99 -8.51 35.62
N GLU A 321 -8.47 -8.05 34.46
CA GLU A 321 -8.90 -8.90 33.34
C GLU A 321 -7.74 -9.65 32.68
N GLU A 322 -6.60 -8.98 32.49
CA GLU A 322 -5.36 -9.57 31.97
C GLU A 322 -4.87 -10.69 32.91
N LYS A 323 -4.83 -10.42 34.22
CA LYS A 323 -4.50 -11.42 35.24
C LYS A 323 -5.47 -12.61 35.24
N ALA A 324 -6.75 -12.36 35.00
CA ALA A 324 -7.75 -13.41 34.87
C ALA A 324 -7.56 -14.27 33.61
N ARG A 325 -7.19 -13.65 32.47
CA ARG A 325 -6.90 -14.34 31.19
C ARG A 325 -5.62 -15.16 31.22
N GLN A 326 -4.58 -14.70 31.90
CA GLN A 326 -3.26 -15.35 31.92
C GLN A 326 -3.18 -16.58 32.86
N GLY A 327 -4.16 -16.75 33.76
CA GLY A 327 -4.26 -17.92 34.65
C GLY A 327 -3.06 -18.10 35.61
N ARG A 328 -3.02 -19.24 36.32
CA ARG A 328 -1.96 -19.56 37.32
C ARG A 328 -0.54 -19.71 36.75
N ARG A 329 -0.34 -19.64 35.43
CA ARG A 329 0.93 -19.96 34.74
C ARG A 329 1.97 -18.84 34.69
N HIS A 330 1.72 -17.69 35.31
CA HIS A 330 2.74 -16.66 35.52
C HIS A 330 2.70 -16.06 36.93
N ARG A 331 2.76 -16.92 37.95
CA ARG A 331 3.02 -16.54 39.34
C ARG A 331 4.50 -16.18 39.54
N ARG A 332 5.09 -15.30 38.72
CA ARG A 332 6.49 -14.84 38.90
C ARG A 332 6.88 -13.50 38.24
N ARG A 333 5.92 -12.63 37.90
CA ARG A 333 6.16 -11.18 37.73
C ARG A 333 5.14 -10.39 38.54
N LYS A 334 5.44 -10.15 39.82
CA LYS A 334 4.84 -9.02 40.55
C LYS A 334 5.33 -7.75 39.83
N GLU A 335 4.47 -6.78 39.61
CA GLU A 335 4.78 -5.44 39.07
C GLU A 335 4.90 -5.27 37.55
N ASP A 336 4.19 -6.05 36.74
CA ASP A 336 3.96 -5.63 35.34
C ASP A 336 2.63 -4.88 35.22
N THR A 337 2.61 -3.60 35.63
CA THR A 337 1.49 -2.65 35.42
C THR A 337 1.50 -2.02 34.02
N ARG A 338 2.38 -2.50 33.13
CA ARG A 338 2.56 -1.96 31.78
C ARG A 338 1.37 -2.32 30.88
N MET A 339 0.83 -1.32 30.21
CA MET A 339 -0.21 -1.50 29.18
C MET A 339 0.21 -2.49 28.09
N ALA A 340 -0.75 -3.26 27.59
CA ALA A 340 -0.52 -4.11 26.44
C ALA A 340 -0.22 -3.26 25.20
N ARG A 341 0.79 -3.67 24.44
CA ARG A 341 1.32 -2.93 23.30
C ARG A 341 0.92 -3.61 22.00
N VAL A 342 0.40 -2.85 21.06
CA VAL A 342 -0.03 -3.36 19.75
C VAL A 342 0.73 -2.61 18.66
N PRO A 343 1.69 -3.26 17.98
CA PRO A 343 2.34 -2.69 16.81
C PRO A 343 1.34 -2.39 15.68
N LEU A 344 1.61 -1.33 14.92
CA LEU A 344 0.77 -0.83 13.83
C LEU A 344 0.39 -1.91 12.81
N ASP A 345 1.34 -2.72 12.38
CA ASP A 345 1.12 -3.81 11.41
C ASP A 345 0.16 -4.88 11.95
N ARG A 346 0.29 -5.24 13.24
CA ARG A 346 -0.62 -6.16 13.92
C ARG A 346 -2.02 -5.56 14.02
N TYR A 347 -2.13 -4.27 14.33
CA TYR A 347 -3.42 -3.58 14.42
C TYR A 347 -4.11 -3.50 13.05
N ILE A 348 -3.37 -3.17 11.99
CA ILE A 348 -3.87 -3.15 10.60
C ILE A 348 -4.44 -4.53 10.23
N ARG A 349 -3.66 -5.61 10.41
CA ARG A 349 -4.12 -6.97 10.08
C ARG A 349 -5.39 -7.34 10.83
N ALA A 350 -5.47 -7.01 12.12
CA ALA A 350 -6.65 -7.29 12.94
C ALA A 350 -7.90 -6.57 12.44
N THR A 351 -7.77 -5.27 12.18
CA THR A 351 -8.89 -4.41 11.78
C THR A 351 -9.31 -4.62 10.32
N GLU A 352 -8.40 -5.01 9.43
CA GLU A 352 -8.76 -5.41 8.05
C GLU A 352 -9.56 -6.72 8.03
N LEU A 353 -9.18 -7.73 8.83
CA LEU A 353 -9.95 -8.97 8.97
C LEU A 353 -11.35 -8.71 9.55
N GLN A 354 -11.48 -7.76 10.47
CA GLN A 354 -12.78 -7.34 11.02
C GLN A 354 -13.64 -6.66 9.97
N ALA A 355 -13.09 -5.73 9.20
CA ALA A 355 -13.80 -5.05 8.11
C ALA A 355 -14.27 -6.07 7.07
N ALA A 356 -13.41 -7.01 6.69
CA ALA A 356 -13.75 -8.10 5.77
C ALA A 356 -14.87 -9.00 6.33
N ALA A 357 -14.90 -9.31 7.62
CA ALA A 357 -15.99 -10.07 8.24
C ALA A 357 -17.29 -9.26 8.43
N GLY A 358 -17.17 -7.93 8.57
CA GLY A 358 -18.26 -6.97 8.76
C GLY A 358 -19.03 -6.65 7.49
N ALA A 359 -18.34 -6.50 6.35
CA ALA A 359 -18.94 -6.18 5.05
C ALA A 359 -20.02 -7.20 4.61
N TRP A 360 -19.96 -8.44 5.13
CA TRP A 360 -20.89 -9.52 4.83
C TRP A 360 -22.07 -9.63 5.82
N ARG A 361 -22.24 -8.68 6.75
CA ARG A 361 -23.38 -8.64 7.69
C ARG A 361 -24.67 -8.09 7.08
N GLY A 362 -24.57 -7.37 5.96
CA GLY A 362 -25.72 -6.77 5.26
C GLY A 362 -26.50 -7.72 4.34
N HIS A 363 -25.99 -8.93 4.10
CA HIS A 363 -26.74 -9.95 3.36
C HIS A 363 -27.63 -10.74 4.32
N PRO A 364 -28.97 -10.64 4.22
CA PRO A 364 -29.80 -11.64 4.85
C PRO A 364 -29.41 -12.98 4.23
N ALA A 365 -29.37 -14.02 5.06
CA ALA A 365 -29.37 -15.42 4.62
C ALA A 365 -30.66 -15.79 3.83
N GLY A 366 -31.31 -14.83 3.17
CA GLY A 366 -32.52 -15.01 2.37
C GLY A 366 -32.27 -15.79 1.07
N TRP A 367 -31.02 -15.95 0.65
CA TRP A 367 -30.66 -16.85 -0.45
C TRP A 367 -30.67 -18.34 -0.05
N LEU A 368 -30.68 -18.64 1.25
CA LEU A 368 -30.82 -20.00 1.77
C LEU A 368 -32.23 -20.26 2.32
N ALA A 369 -33.10 -19.25 2.40
CA ALA A 369 -34.49 -19.41 2.82
C ALA A 369 -35.24 -20.29 1.81
N GLY A 370 -35.80 -21.40 2.28
CA GLY A 370 -36.44 -22.41 1.43
C GLY A 370 -35.48 -23.41 0.79
N THR A 371 -34.18 -23.39 1.11
CA THR A 371 -33.22 -24.42 0.66
C THR A 371 -33.03 -25.50 1.73
N PRO A 372 -32.61 -26.73 1.36
CA PRO A 372 -32.31 -27.81 2.32
C PRO A 372 -31.20 -27.45 3.34
N LEU A 373 -30.47 -26.36 3.11
CA LEU A 373 -29.34 -25.88 3.91
C LEU A 373 -29.72 -24.79 4.93
N GLU A 374 -30.96 -24.31 4.91
CA GLU A 374 -31.49 -23.34 5.87
C GLU A 374 -31.26 -23.75 7.35
N PRO A 375 -31.45 -25.03 7.75
CA PRO A 375 -31.24 -25.45 9.14
C PRO A 375 -29.77 -25.32 9.58
N LEU A 376 -28.82 -25.56 8.67
CA LEU A 376 -27.39 -25.45 8.95
C LEU A 376 -26.96 -23.98 9.08
N ALA A 377 -27.51 -23.11 8.23
CA ALA A 377 -27.30 -21.67 8.31
C ALA A 377 -27.87 -21.06 9.61
N LEU A 378 -29.06 -21.51 10.03
CA LEU A 378 -29.69 -21.10 11.29
C LEU A 378 -28.90 -21.60 12.52
N ALA A 379 -28.41 -22.84 12.48
CA ALA A 379 -27.59 -23.42 13.56
C ALA A 379 -26.24 -22.71 13.74
N LEU A 380 -25.62 -22.28 12.64
CA LEU A 380 -24.41 -21.45 12.66
C LEU A 380 -24.71 -20.03 13.14
N ARG A 381 -25.90 -19.49 12.85
CA ARG A 381 -26.37 -18.17 13.32
C ARG A 381 -26.53 -18.15 14.84
N GLY A 382 -27.18 -19.15 15.42
CA GLY A 382 -27.41 -19.25 16.87
C GLY A 382 -26.10 -19.31 17.67
N ARG A 383 -25.10 -20.04 17.18
CA ARG A 383 -23.79 -20.14 17.86
C ARG A 383 -22.87 -18.92 17.68
N LEU A 384 -23.17 -18.03 16.74
CA LEU A 384 -22.39 -16.81 16.47
C LEU A 384 -23.04 -15.53 17.02
N GLN A 385 -24.35 -15.55 17.30
CA GLN A 385 -25.06 -14.40 17.86
C GLN A 385 -24.81 -14.18 19.36
N ASP A 386 -24.45 -15.22 20.11
CA ASP A 386 -24.21 -15.14 21.56
C ASP A 386 -22.88 -14.46 21.97
N GLY A 387 -22.16 -13.82 21.04
CA GLY A 387 -20.84 -13.25 21.31
C GLY A 387 -20.57 -11.82 20.81
N VAL A 388 -21.50 -11.18 20.10
CA VAL A 388 -21.26 -9.84 19.51
C VAL A 388 -22.54 -9.00 19.59
N ALA A 389 -22.82 -8.49 20.78
CA ALA A 389 -23.74 -7.36 20.93
C ALA A 389 -23.10 -6.08 20.38
N ALA A 390 -23.94 -5.21 19.83
CA ALA A 390 -23.64 -4.11 18.94
C ALA A 390 -22.70 -3.01 19.51
N GLN A 391 -21.74 -2.60 18.69
CA GLN A 391 -21.33 -1.18 18.61
C GLN A 391 -21.23 -0.80 17.13
N ARG A 392 -22.14 0.08 16.70
CA ARG A 392 -22.01 0.83 15.44
C ARG A 392 -21.07 1.99 15.72
N SER A 393 -19.83 1.94 15.24
CA SER A 393 -18.94 3.11 15.21
C SER A 393 -19.14 3.87 13.89
N PRO A 394 -19.56 5.15 13.91
CA PRO A 394 -19.96 5.89 12.72
C PRO A 394 -18.83 6.76 12.13
N VAL A 395 -17.63 6.22 11.85
CA VAL A 395 -16.53 7.04 11.26
C VAL A 395 -15.56 6.21 10.40
N GLY A 396 -15.31 6.61 9.13
CA GLY A 396 -14.15 6.16 8.33
C GLY A 396 -14.13 6.58 6.85
N PRO A 397 -12.96 6.94 6.28
CA PRO A 397 -12.30 6.11 5.24
C PRO A 397 -10.79 5.91 5.55
N LEU A 398 -10.01 5.00 4.93
CA LEU A 398 -10.23 3.97 3.93
C LEU A 398 -10.59 2.62 4.55
N GLU A 399 -11.74 2.08 4.20
CA GLU A 399 -11.97 0.64 4.32
C GLU A 399 -11.74 0.05 2.93
N ASN A 400 -11.06 -1.09 2.82
CA ASN A 400 -11.48 -2.09 1.86
C ASN A 400 -12.86 -2.59 2.30
N ARG A 401 -13.90 -1.74 2.16
CA ARG A 401 -15.27 -2.25 2.16
C ARG A 401 -15.31 -3.08 0.90
N LEU A 402 -15.51 -4.39 1.06
CA LEU A 402 -15.95 -5.20 -0.06
C LEU A 402 -17.29 -4.59 -0.48
N ALA A 403 -17.25 -3.73 -1.50
CA ALA A 403 -18.46 -3.22 -2.11
C ALA A 403 -19.20 -4.42 -2.68
N VAL A 404 -20.43 -4.62 -2.22
CA VAL A 404 -21.31 -5.63 -2.80
C VAL A 404 -21.68 -5.16 -4.21
N ALA A 405 -21.79 -6.09 -5.16
CA ALA A 405 -22.29 -5.77 -6.49
C ALA A 405 -23.65 -5.06 -6.39
N GLY A 406 -23.79 -3.93 -7.10
CA GLY A 406 -24.96 -3.06 -7.04
C GLY A 406 -24.86 -1.89 -6.05
N GLN A 407 -23.77 -1.75 -5.29
CA GLN A 407 -23.58 -0.62 -4.36
C GLN A 407 -22.67 0.48 -4.95
N PRO A 408 -23.10 1.75 -4.97
CA PRO A 408 -22.28 2.88 -5.38
C PRO A 408 -20.96 2.97 -4.59
N LYS A 409 -19.84 3.13 -5.30
CA LYS A 409 -18.49 3.15 -4.71
C LYS A 409 -17.56 4.17 -5.37
N VAL A 410 -16.53 4.56 -4.63
CA VAL A 410 -15.36 5.30 -5.13
C VAL A 410 -14.20 4.31 -5.32
N ALA A 411 -13.60 4.29 -6.51
CA ALA A 411 -12.41 3.47 -6.78
C ALA A 411 -11.13 4.27 -6.53
N VAL A 412 -10.12 3.68 -5.88
CA VAL A 412 -8.80 4.29 -5.67
C VAL A 412 -7.75 3.52 -6.46
N VAL A 413 -7.04 4.19 -7.35
CA VAL A 413 -5.95 3.61 -8.16
C VAL A 413 -4.63 4.26 -7.77
N THR A 414 -3.67 3.45 -7.32
CA THR A 414 -2.33 3.95 -6.92
C THR A 414 -1.35 3.83 -8.07
N LEU A 415 -0.71 4.94 -8.43
CA LEU A 415 0.27 5.09 -9.48
C LEU A 415 1.60 5.54 -8.83
N ALA A 416 2.53 4.60 -8.63
CA ALA A 416 3.82 4.87 -7.98
C ALA A 416 4.99 4.51 -8.90
N GLY A 417 5.94 5.44 -9.07
CA GLY A 417 7.17 5.24 -9.83
C GLY A 417 7.25 5.97 -11.17
N THR A 418 8.24 5.60 -11.99
CA THR A 418 8.46 6.22 -13.31
C THR A 418 7.43 5.73 -14.32
N ILE A 419 6.87 6.65 -15.12
CA ILE A 419 5.85 6.34 -16.12
C ILE A 419 6.50 5.79 -17.40
N VAL A 420 6.08 4.60 -17.82
CA VAL A 420 6.64 3.88 -18.97
C VAL A 420 5.54 3.36 -19.90
N GLN A 421 5.87 3.18 -21.18
CA GLN A 421 4.95 2.64 -22.17
C GLN A 421 5.00 1.11 -22.16
N GLY A 422 3.92 0.47 -21.70
CA GLY A 422 3.71 -0.99 -21.80
C GLY A 422 4.52 -1.85 -20.83
N PRO A 423 4.36 -3.19 -20.90
CA PRO A 423 4.93 -4.11 -19.94
C PRO A 423 6.45 -4.14 -20.08
N VAL A 424 7.13 -3.60 -19.07
CA VAL A 424 8.58 -3.72 -18.95
C VAL A 424 8.91 -5.12 -18.43
N GLN A 425 9.77 -5.84 -19.15
CA GLN A 425 10.31 -7.11 -18.65
C GLN A 425 11.18 -6.84 -17.40
N PRO A 426 11.12 -7.68 -16.35
CA PRO A 426 12.01 -7.54 -15.20
C PRO A 426 13.46 -7.68 -15.67
N GLY A 427 14.18 -6.56 -15.74
CA GLY A 427 15.59 -6.51 -16.12
C GLY A 427 16.46 -6.03 -14.95
N PRO A 428 17.74 -6.44 -14.86
CA PRO A 428 18.65 -6.02 -13.80
C PRO A 428 18.88 -4.50 -13.72
N GLN A 429 18.54 -3.77 -14.79
CA GLN A 429 18.85 -2.36 -14.99
C GLN A 429 17.75 -1.40 -14.52
N GLN A 430 16.58 -1.89 -14.10
CA GLN A 430 15.50 -1.04 -13.58
C GLN A 430 15.49 -1.01 -12.05
N GLN A 431 16.22 -0.04 -11.51
CA GLN A 431 16.23 0.28 -10.10
C GLN A 431 15.01 1.15 -9.74
N GLY A 432 13.79 0.58 -9.70
CA GLY A 432 12.61 1.29 -9.20
C GLY A 432 11.25 0.70 -9.59
N GLN A 433 10.19 1.09 -8.85
CA GLN A 433 8.81 0.86 -9.24
C GLN A 433 8.49 1.63 -10.54
N SER A 434 7.66 1.06 -11.41
CA SER A 434 7.25 1.67 -12.68
C SER A 434 5.73 1.67 -12.85
N ILE A 435 5.22 2.75 -13.42
CA ILE A 435 3.81 2.91 -13.82
C ILE A 435 3.71 2.48 -15.28
N ASP A 436 3.21 1.26 -15.50
CA ASP A 436 2.94 0.69 -16.82
C ASP A 436 1.62 1.24 -17.37
N ALA A 437 1.71 2.14 -18.35
CA ALA A 437 0.53 2.80 -18.91
C ALA A 437 -0.47 1.83 -19.52
N SER A 438 -0.05 0.71 -20.12
CA SER A 438 -0.98 -0.25 -20.71
C SER A 438 -1.84 -0.92 -19.63
N LYS A 439 -1.27 -1.22 -18.46
CA LYS A 439 -2.03 -1.74 -17.31
C LYS A 439 -2.98 -0.69 -16.74
N VAL A 440 -2.51 0.53 -16.56
CA VAL A 440 -3.33 1.62 -16.00
C VAL A 440 -4.49 1.95 -16.92
N VAL A 441 -4.26 2.07 -18.24
CA VAL A 441 -5.32 2.28 -19.23
C VAL A 441 -6.37 1.17 -19.16
N GLY A 442 -5.95 -0.10 -19.12
CA GLY A 442 -6.90 -1.22 -18.97
C GLY A 442 -7.69 -1.19 -17.66
N GLN A 443 -7.06 -0.75 -16.55
CA GLN A 443 -7.74 -0.57 -15.27
C GLN A 443 -8.77 0.56 -15.32
N LEU A 444 -8.41 1.72 -15.87
CA LEU A 444 -9.33 2.86 -15.99
C LEU A 444 -10.49 2.55 -16.95
N ALA A 445 -10.24 1.83 -18.04
CA ALA A 445 -11.29 1.34 -18.92
C ALA A 445 -12.26 0.38 -18.20
N THR A 446 -11.76 -0.52 -17.36
CA THR A 446 -12.61 -1.39 -16.52
C THR A 446 -13.47 -0.56 -15.56
N LEU A 447 -12.89 0.47 -14.93
CA LEU A 447 -13.62 1.38 -14.03
C LEU A 447 -14.64 2.24 -14.76
N LEU A 448 -14.39 2.58 -16.02
CA LEU A 448 -15.31 3.30 -16.90
C LEU A 448 -16.56 2.46 -17.18
N GLU A 449 -16.42 1.15 -17.35
CA GLU A 449 -17.53 0.22 -17.63
C GLU A 449 -18.29 -0.22 -16.37
N ASP A 450 -17.68 -0.18 -15.19
CA ASP A 450 -18.32 -0.61 -13.94
C ASP A 450 -19.43 0.38 -13.50
N PRO A 451 -20.73 -0.01 -13.51
CA PRO A 451 -21.83 0.89 -13.17
C PRO A 451 -21.87 1.26 -11.67
N ASP A 452 -21.22 0.48 -10.80
CA ASP A 452 -21.16 0.76 -9.37
C ASP A 452 -20.13 1.85 -9.05
N VAL A 453 -19.11 2.02 -9.90
CA VAL A 453 -18.09 3.07 -9.73
C VAL A 453 -18.70 4.42 -10.09
N LYS A 454 -18.86 5.29 -9.09
CA LYS A 454 -19.39 6.65 -9.28
C LYS A 454 -18.33 7.74 -9.31
N ALA A 455 -17.14 7.48 -8.76
CA ALA A 455 -15.97 8.35 -8.88
C ALA A 455 -14.67 7.54 -8.79
N VAL A 456 -13.59 8.14 -9.28
CA VAL A 456 -12.23 7.57 -9.26
C VAL A 456 -11.28 8.53 -8.55
N VAL A 457 -10.45 8.00 -7.65
CA VAL A 457 -9.32 8.70 -7.05
C VAL A 457 -8.03 8.12 -7.60
N LEU A 458 -7.15 8.97 -8.15
CA LEU A 458 -5.81 8.57 -8.58
C LEU A 458 -4.77 9.04 -7.56
N ARG A 459 -4.14 8.11 -6.83
CA ARG A 459 -3.01 8.41 -5.94
C ARG A 459 -1.72 8.37 -6.75
N ILE A 460 -1.14 9.54 -7.06
CA ILE A 460 0.03 9.66 -7.94
C ILE A 460 1.27 10.00 -7.11
N ASN A 461 2.25 9.11 -7.10
CA ASN A 461 3.61 9.36 -6.61
C ASN A 461 4.64 9.07 -7.72
N SER A 462 4.90 10.05 -8.59
CA SER A 462 5.71 9.91 -9.78
C SER A 462 6.52 11.18 -10.11
N PRO A 463 7.82 11.04 -10.44
CA PRO A 463 8.62 12.13 -11.03
C PRO A 463 8.27 12.40 -12.51
N GLY A 464 7.39 11.59 -13.11
CA GLY A 464 7.07 11.61 -14.53
C GLY A 464 7.67 10.42 -15.28
N GLY A 465 7.93 10.61 -16.57
CA GLY A 465 8.48 9.58 -17.44
C GLY A 465 8.10 9.83 -18.90
N SER A 466 7.71 8.78 -19.61
CA SER A 466 7.29 8.85 -21.01
C SER A 466 6.08 9.78 -21.19
N ALA A 467 6.22 10.76 -22.09
CA ALA A 467 5.15 11.67 -22.46
C ALA A 467 3.97 10.92 -23.12
N LEU A 468 4.28 9.97 -24.02
CA LEU A 468 3.28 9.12 -24.69
C LEU A 468 2.47 8.28 -23.69
N ALA A 469 3.15 7.73 -22.69
CA ALA A 469 2.51 6.93 -21.64
C ALA A 469 1.62 7.80 -20.74
N SER A 470 2.10 9.00 -20.40
CA SER A 470 1.34 9.99 -19.63
C SER A 470 0.10 10.45 -20.41
N ASP A 471 0.22 10.66 -21.72
CA ASP A 471 -0.90 11.02 -22.59
C ASP A 471 -1.97 9.92 -22.67
N SER A 472 -1.54 8.66 -22.82
CA SER A 472 -2.45 7.51 -22.83
C SER A 472 -3.29 7.44 -21.55
N ILE A 473 -2.68 7.67 -20.39
CA ILE A 473 -3.39 7.67 -19.10
C ILE A 473 -4.28 8.92 -18.98
N HIS A 474 -3.78 10.10 -19.36
CA HIS A 474 -4.55 11.34 -19.36
C HIS A 474 -5.82 11.22 -20.23
N HIS A 475 -5.73 10.55 -21.40
CA HIS A 475 -6.89 10.29 -22.24
C HIS A 475 -7.98 9.51 -21.49
N GLU A 476 -7.64 8.43 -20.79
CA GLU A 476 -8.60 7.67 -19.99
C GLU A 476 -9.18 8.46 -18.82
N VAL A 477 -8.38 9.33 -18.19
CA VAL A 477 -8.89 10.28 -17.18
C VAL A 477 -9.97 11.17 -17.79
N THR A 478 -9.72 11.74 -18.97
CA THR A 478 -10.73 12.59 -19.64
C THR A 478 -11.97 11.81 -20.08
N ARG A 479 -11.82 10.53 -20.47
CA ARG A 479 -12.97 9.66 -20.80
C ARG A 479 -13.86 9.37 -19.58
N LEU A 480 -13.26 9.08 -18.43
CA LEU A 480 -14.00 8.91 -17.17
C LEU A 480 -14.84 10.14 -16.83
N ARG A 481 -14.23 11.32 -16.92
CA ARG A 481 -14.92 12.60 -16.69
C ARG A 481 -16.05 12.83 -17.68
N ALA A 482 -15.79 12.62 -18.97
CA ALA A 482 -16.80 12.76 -20.02
C ALA A 482 -17.99 11.80 -19.82
N ALA A 483 -17.77 10.63 -19.22
CA ALA A 483 -18.83 9.69 -18.84
C ALA A 483 -19.57 10.05 -17.53
N GLY A 484 -19.27 11.21 -16.93
CA GLY A 484 -19.92 11.67 -15.71
C GLY A 484 -19.40 11.01 -14.43
N LYS A 485 -18.23 10.35 -14.47
CA LYS A 485 -17.56 9.80 -13.29
C LYS A 485 -16.45 10.77 -12.87
N PRO A 486 -16.61 11.53 -11.78
CA PRO A 486 -15.60 12.47 -11.35
C PRO A 486 -14.26 11.78 -11.06
N VAL A 487 -13.16 12.39 -11.51
CA VAL A 487 -11.80 11.95 -11.24
C VAL A 487 -11.12 12.96 -10.32
N VAL A 488 -10.65 12.49 -9.17
CA VAL A 488 -9.89 13.31 -8.21
C VAL A 488 -8.48 12.76 -8.10
N VAL A 489 -7.47 13.62 -8.16
CA VAL A 489 -6.07 13.23 -7.97
C VAL A 489 -5.66 13.54 -6.54
N SER A 490 -4.97 12.58 -5.92
CA SER A 490 -4.23 12.75 -4.67
C SER A 490 -2.75 12.63 -4.99
N MET A 491 -1.97 13.70 -4.82
CA MET A 491 -0.53 13.67 -5.02
C MET A 491 0.17 13.07 -3.78
N GLY A 492 1.18 12.22 -4.00
CA GLY A 492 2.10 11.73 -2.98
C GLY A 492 3.29 12.68 -2.81
N ASP A 493 4.46 12.16 -2.45
CA ASP A 493 5.67 13.00 -2.30
C ASP A 493 6.06 13.72 -3.58
N VAL A 494 5.86 13.11 -4.74
CA VAL A 494 6.14 13.73 -6.05
C VAL A 494 4.99 13.46 -7.02
N ALA A 495 4.53 14.46 -7.74
CA ALA A 495 3.62 14.32 -8.87
C ALA A 495 3.97 15.36 -9.94
N ALA A 496 5.16 15.23 -10.51
CA ALA A 496 5.77 16.21 -11.39
C ALA A 496 5.86 15.70 -12.84
N SER A 497 6.02 16.60 -13.81
CA SER A 497 6.20 16.27 -15.23
C SER A 497 5.05 15.39 -15.74
N GLY A 498 5.30 14.16 -16.20
CA GLY A 498 4.26 13.21 -16.59
C GLY A 498 3.22 12.90 -15.49
N GLY A 499 3.59 12.99 -14.20
CA GLY A 499 2.64 12.88 -13.09
C GLY A 499 1.64 14.04 -13.07
N TYR A 500 2.12 15.28 -13.30
CA TYR A 500 1.24 16.44 -13.43
C TYR A 500 0.46 16.42 -14.75
N TYR A 501 1.05 15.88 -15.82
CA TYR A 501 0.38 15.66 -17.10
C TYR A 501 -0.90 14.84 -16.93
N ILE A 502 -0.84 13.72 -16.20
CA ILE A 502 -2.02 12.92 -15.87
C ILE A 502 -2.98 13.73 -14.99
N ALA A 503 -2.44 14.40 -13.97
CA ALA A 503 -3.25 15.12 -12.99
C ALA A 503 -4.04 16.29 -13.58
N ALA A 504 -3.50 16.96 -14.60
CA ALA A 504 -4.15 18.07 -15.29
C ALA A 504 -5.51 17.69 -15.86
N GLY A 505 -5.72 16.41 -16.19
CA GLY A 505 -6.99 15.91 -16.72
C GLY A 505 -8.10 15.77 -15.67
N ALA A 506 -7.83 15.86 -14.36
CA ALA A 506 -8.79 15.57 -13.30
C ALA A 506 -9.80 16.71 -13.03
N ASP A 507 -10.92 16.40 -12.35
CA ASP A 507 -11.88 17.40 -11.86
C ASP A 507 -11.35 18.17 -10.65
N ARG A 508 -10.53 17.50 -9.84
CA ARG A 508 -9.90 18.08 -8.66
C ARG A 508 -8.53 17.47 -8.39
N VAL A 509 -7.58 18.31 -8.02
CA VAL A 509 -6.21 17.94 -7.67
C VAL A 509 -5.95 18.31 -6.21
N VAL A 510 -5.61 17.31 -5.40
CA VAL A 510 -5.29 17.46 -3.99
C VAL A 510 -3.82 17.13 -3.77
N ALA A 511 -3.11 17.96 -3.00
CA ALA A 511 -1.69 17.72 -2.68
C ALA A 511 -1.37 18.14 -1.24
N GLN A 512 -0.47 17.42 -0.58
CA GLN A 512 0.08 17.89 0.69
C GLN A 512 0.95 19.14 0.47
N PRO A 513 1.08 20.06 1.44
CA PRO A 513 1.88 21.28 1.28
C PRO A 513 3.33 21.03 0.81
N GLY A 514 3.93 19.92 1.24
CA GLY A 514 5.30 19.51 0.93
C GLY A 514 5.45 18.59 -0.29
N THR A 515 4.36 18.33 -1.01
CA THR A 515 4.40 17.61 -2.31
C THR A 515 5.29 18.35 -3.29
N LEU A 516 6.09 17.65 -4.10
CA LEU A 516 6.78 18.25 -5.24
C LEU A 516 5.98 18.02 -6.53
N THR A 517 5.52 19.09 -7.17
CA THR A 517 4.65 19.01 -8.36
C THR A 517 5.05 20.05 -9.42
N GLY A 518 4.25 20.19 -10.47
CA GLY A 518 4.56 21.02 -11.63
C GLY A 518 5.58 20.30 -12.51
N SER A 519 6.76 20.90 -12.72
CA SER A 519 7.73 20.50 -13.74
C SER A 519 7.10 20.40 -15.13
N ILE A 520 6.20 21.33 -15.44
CA ILE A 520 5.47 21.39 -16.71
C ILE A 520 6.47 21.85 -17.78
N GLY A 521 7.04 20.87 -18.47
CA GLY A 521 8.13 21.02 -19.43
C GLY A 521 8.59 19.67 -19.91
N VAL A 522 9.26 19.64 -21.06
CA VAL A 522 9.66 18.41 -21.75
C VAL A 522 11.18 18.37 -21.87
N ILE A 523 11.73 17.17 -21.75
CA ILE A 523 13.14 16.92 -21.99
C ILE A 523 13.30 15.61 -22.79
N ALA A 524 14.16 15.64 -23.79
CA ALA A 524 14.54 14.48 -24.58
C ALA A 524 16.03 14.55 -24.90
N GLY A 525 16.69 13.42 -25.05
CA GLY A 525 18.11 13.42 -25.40
C GLY A 525 18.80 12.10 -25.16
N LYS A 526 20.09 12.09 -25.47
CA LYS A 526 20.96 10.93 -25.32
C LYS A 526 22.37 11.36 -24.92
N VAL A 527 23.15 10.40 -24.43
CA VAL A 527 24.61 10.57 -24.31
C VAL A 527 25.23 9.77 -25.44
N ASN A 528 25.93 10.45 -26.33
CA ASN A 528 26.72 9.82 -27.37
C ASN A 528 28.07 9.38 -26.80
N VAL A 529 28.37 8.08 -26.91
CA VAL A 529 29.61 7.45 -26.44
C VAL A 529 30.47 6.93 -27.58
N GLY A 530 30.15 7.27 -28.84
CA GLY A 530 30.92 6.81 -30.02
C GLY A 530 32.41 7.14 -29.92
N ARG A 531 32.74 8.40 -29.60
CA ARG A 531 34.14 8.81 -29.41
C ARG A 531 34.79 8.18 -28.19
N THR A 532 34.02 7.90 -27.13
CA THR A 532 34.49 7.14 -25.97
C THR A 532 34.95 5.76 -26.39
N LEU A 533 34.14 5.05 -27.18
CA LEU A 533 34.46 3.72 -27.68
C LEU A 533 35.68 3.75 -28.61
N GLU A 534 35.72 4.72 -29.53
CA GLU A 534 36.86 4.89 -30.45
C GLU A 534 38.17 5.10 -29.68
N SER A 535 38.14 5.87 -28.59
CA SER A 535 39.33 6.12 -27.75
C SER A 535 39.92 4.86 -27.08
N VAL A 536 39.12 3.80 -26.93
CA VAL A 536 39.54 2.51 -26.37
C VAL A 536 39.68 1.41 -27.43
N GLY A 537 39.70 1.80 -28.71
CA GLY A 537 39.88 0.89 -29.84
C GLY A 537 38.62 0.12 -30.25
N VAL A 538 37.44 0.54 -29.77
CA VAL A 538 36.15 -0.05 -30.17
C VAL A 538 35.52 0.82 -31.25
N ASN A 539 35.33 0.27 -32.44
CA ASN A 539 34.70 0.95 -33.56
C ASN A 539 33.27 0.46 -33.76
N THR A 540 32.39 1.36 -34.21
CA THR A 540 31.04 1.02 -34.65
C THR A 540 30.91 1.29 -36.13
N ASP A 541 30.53 0.28 -36.91
CA ASP A 541 30.18 0.41 -38.32
C ASP A 541 28.69 0.07 -38.49
N ALA A 542 27.94 0.91 -39.21
CA ALA A 542 26.49 0.83 -39.29
C ALA A 542 26.02 0.90 -40.74
N VAL A 543 25.19 -0.07 -41.13
CA VAL A 543 24.50 -0.06 -42.42
C VAL A 543 23.09 0.49 -42.19
N ALA A 544 22.81 1.66 -42.75
CA ALA A 544 21.52 2.35 -42.63
C ALA A 544 20.79 2.35 -43.97
N THR A 545 19.49 2.03 -43.94
CA THR A 545 18.61 2.07 -45.13
C THR A 545 17.93 3.43 -45.30
N ALA A 546 18.01 4.31 -44.30
CA ALA A 546 17.40 5.64 -44.31
C ALA A 546 18.26 6.63 -43.50
N PRO A 547 18.20 7.94 -43.82
CA PRO A 547 18.99 8.96 -43.12
C PRO A 547 18.79 8.94 -41.60
N ASN A 548 17.57 8.69 -41.12
CA ASN A 548 17.27 8.76 -39.69
C ASN A 548 17.34 7.42 -38.94
N ALA A 549 17.88 6.38 -39.57
CA ALA A 549 17.97 5.06 -38.94
C ALA A 549 18.81 5.07 -37.65
N ASP A 550 19.72 6.03 -37.49
CA ASP A 550 20.61 6.19 -36.34
C ASP A 550 20.16 7.28 -35.35
N LEU A 551 18.96 7.84 -35.51
CA LEU A 551 18.51 9.03 -34.75
C LEU A 551 18.63 8.88 -33.21
N LEU A 552 18.32 7.71 -32.67
CA LEU A 552 18.40 7.42 -31.24
C LEU A 552 19.67 6.63 -30.86
N SER A 553 20.60 6.47 -31.79
CA SER A 553 21.85 5.74 -31.56
C SER A 553 22.70 6.44 -30.50
N PRO A 554 23.17 5.72 -29.47
CA PRO A 554 24.14 6.26 -28.52
C PRO A 554 25.57 6.31 -29.10
N PHE A 555 25.78 5.93 -30.36
CA PHE A 555 27.12 5.81 -30.96
C PHE A 555 27.42 6.85 -32.05
N SER A 556 26.42 7.60 -32.52
CA SER A 556 26.58 8.65 -33.52
C SER A 556 26.01 9.98 -33.00
N SER A 557 26.60 11.12 -33.38
CA SER A 557 26.08 12.44 -33.04
C SER A 557 24.87 12.81 -33.90
N LEU A 558 23.97 13.64 -33.39
CA LEU A 558 22.83 14.14 -34.19
C LEU A 558 23.31 15.11 -35.27
N ARG A 559 22.95 14.82 -36.53
CA ARG A 559 23.13 15.75 -37.64
C ARG A 559 22.21 16.98 -37.48
N PRO A 560 22.51 18.14 -38.10
CA PRO A 560 21.69 19.34 -37.97
C PRO A 560 20.19 19.11 -38.28
N GLU A 561 19.88 18.31 -39.31
CA GLU A 561 18.50 17.99 -39.69
C GLU A 561 17.81 17.09 -38.66
N GLN A 562 18.53 16.11 -38.13
CA GLN A 562 18.05 15.23 -37.05
C GLN A 562 17.81 16.01 -35.77
N ARG A 563 18.71 16.91 -35.42
CA ARG A 563 18.61 17.83 -34.29
C ARG A 563 17.35 18.68 -34.40
N ALA A 564 17.15 19.33 -35.54
CA ALA A 564 15.95 20.14 -35.80
C ALA A 564 14.66 19.28 -35.69
N GLN A 565 14.71 18.03 -36.16
CA GLN A 565 13.57 17.11 -36.04
C GLN A 565 13.27 16.74 -34.58
N VAL A 566 14.29 16.43 -33.76
CA VAL A 566 14.10 16.14 -32.34
C VAL A 566 13.57 17.37 -31.60
N GLU A 567 14.09 18.57 -31.91
CA GLU A 567 13.58 19.82 -31.37
C GLU A 567 12.10 20.01 -31.70
N ALA A 568 11.71 19.86 -32.96
CA ALA A 568 10.30 19.96 -33.36
C ALA A 568 9.40 18.93 -32.64
N MET A 569 9.88 17.71 -32.41
CA MET A 569 9.15 16.72 -31.61
C MET A 569 8.97 17.17 -30.16
N VAL A 570 10.03 17.72 -29.54
CA VAL A 570 9.98 18.23 -28.17
C VAL A 570 9.03 19.44 -28.06
N ASP A 571 9.06 20.35 -29.04
CA ASP A 571 8.12 21.49 -29.13
C ASP A 571 6.67 21.02 -29.21
N SER A 572 6.39 20.07 -30.10
CA SER A 572 5.04 19.52 -30.25
C SER A 572 4.51 18.90 -28.96
N VAL A 573 5.34 18.16 -28.22
CA VAL A 573 4.93 17.56 -26.93
C VAL A 573 4.73 18.64 -25.87
N TYR A 574 5.56 19.68 -25.86
CA TYR A 574 5.45 20.77 -24.91
C TYR A 574 4.17 21.59 -25.14
N ASP A 575 3.88 21.98 -26.37
CA ASP A 575 2.64 22.72 -26.70
C ASP A 575 1.37 21.91 -26.39
N ASP A 576 1.38 20.61 -26.65
CA ASP A 576 0.27 19.73 -26.28
C ASP A 576 0.11 19.63 -24.75
N PHE A 577 1.21 19.51 -24.00
CA PHE A 577 1.18 19.51 -22.53
C PHE A 577 0.60 20.82 -22.00
N LEU A 578 1.07 21.98 -22.50
CA LEU A 578 0.52 23.28 -22.12
C LEU A 578 -0.99 23.38 -22.43
N GLY A 579 -1.41 22.90 -23.60
CA GLY A 579 -2.81 22.87 -24.00
C GLY A 579 -3.68 22.01 -23.06
N LYS A 580 -3.16 20.86 -22.61
CA LYS A 580 -3.85 20.00 -21.64
C LYS A 580 -3.96 20.64 -20.27
N VAL A 581 -2.90 21.29 -19.79
CA VAL A 581 -2.95 22.05 -18.53
C VAL A 581 -3.94 23.21 -18.64
N ALA A 582 -3.91 23.99 -19.73
CA ALA A 582 -4.82 25.10 -19.97
C ALA A 582 -6.29 24.66 -19.94
N ARG A 583 -6.64 23.59 -20.67
CA ARG A 583 -8.01 23.03 -20.67
C ARG A 583 -8.40 22.46 -19.32
N GLY A 584 -7.52 21.64 -18.73
CA GLY A 584 -7.80 20.92 -17.50
C GLY A 584 -7.93 21.81 -16.27
N ARG A 585 -7.15 22.89 -16.21
CA ARG A 585 -7.15 23.88 -15.12
C ARG A 585 -7.99 25.11 -15.42
N ASN A 586 -8.66 25.15 -16.58
CA ASN A 586 -9.46 26.27 -17.07
C ASN A 586 -8.72 27.61 -17.03
N ARG A 587 -7.54 27.65 -17.65
CA ARG A 587 -6.67 28.84 -17.69
C ARG A 587 -6.28 29.23 -19.12
N PRO A 588 -6.08 30.53 -19.40
CA PRO A 588 -5.50 30.97 -20.66
C PRO A 588 -4.13 30.33 -20.87
N LEU A 589 -3.85 29.90 -22.11
CA LEU A 589 -2.57 29.31 -22.47
C LEU A 589 -1.38 30.25 -22.16
N SER A 590 -1.57 31.57 -22.29
CA SER A 590 -0.56 32.58 -21.96
C SER A 590 -0.19 32.57 -20.48
N GLU A 591 -1.16 32.39 -19.59
CA GLU A 591 -0.93 32.26 -18.15
C GLU A 591 -0.23 30.95 -17.84
N VAL A 592 -0.69 29.84 -18.43
CA VAL A 592 -0.05 28.54 -18.28
C VAL A 592 1.40 28.60 -18.73
N ARG A 593 1.75 29.26 -19.84
CA ARG A 593 3.15 29.43 -20.27
C ARG A 593 4.03 30.16 -19.25
N GLN A 594 3.47 31.04 -18.41
CA GLN A 594 4.26 31.69 -17.35
C GLN A 594 4.50 30.76 -16.15
N LEU A 595 3.51 29.93 -15.83
CA LEU A 595 3.60 28.92 -14.77
C LEU A 595 4.41 27.68 -15.22
N ALA A 596 4.38 27.40 -16.51
CA ALA A 596 4.95 26.23 -17.14
C ALA A 596 6.27 26.59 -17.80
N LYS A 597 7.35 26.41 -17.06
CA LYS A 597 8.72 26.62 -17.56
C LYS A 597 9.69 25.51 -17.17
N GLY A 598 9.14 24.32 -16.95
CA GLY A 598 9.84 23.21 -16.28
C GLY A 598 9.98 23.39 -14.77
N ARG A 599 9.42 24.47 -14.20
CA ARG A 599 9.54 24.86 -12.80
C ARG A 599 8.85 23.85 -11.88
N VAL A 600 9.56 23.38 -10.85
CA VAL A 600 9.00 22.53 -9.80
C VAL A 600 8.46 23.44 -8.70
N TYR A 601 7.31 23.06 -8.13
CA TYR A 601 6.65 23.79 -7.04
C TYR A 601 6.42 22.85 -5.86
N THR A 602 6.40 23.40 -4.65
CA THR A 602 5.80 22.69 -3.51
C THR A 602 4.27 22.64 -3.69
N GLY A 603 3.58 21.72 -3.01
CA GLY A 603 2.12 21.63 -3.06
C GLY A 603 1.45 22.91 -2.57
N ARG A 604 2.04 23.58 -1.57
CA ARG A 604 1.60 24.90 -1.10
C ARG A 604 1.69 25.95 -2.22
N GLN A 605 2.86 26.09 -2.84
CA GLN A 605 3.06 27.03 -3.95
C GLN A 605 2.13 26.71 -5.13
N ALA A 606 1.97 25.43 -5.47
CA ALA A 606 1.11 24.99 -6.56
C ALA A 606 -0.37 25.29 -6.27
N HIS A 607 -0.81 25.23 -5.01
CA HIS A 607 -2.16 25.62 -4.59
C HIS A 607 -2.36 27.14 -4.68
N GLU A 608 -1.41 27.94 -4.20
CA GLU A 608 -1.44 29.41 -4.34
C GLU A 608 -1.48 29.85 -5.81
N LEU A 609 -0.77 29.11 -6.67
CA LEU A 609 -0.79 29.32 -8.12
C LEU A 609 -2.01 28.67 -8.79
N GLY A 610 -2.86 27.91 -8.08
CA GLY A 610 -4.04 27.17 -8.55
C GLY A 610 -3.78 26.06 -9.58
N LEU A 611 -2.54 25.55 -9.62
CA LEU A 611 -2.18 24.27 -10.24
C LEU A 611 -2.71 23.07 -9.43
N VAL A 612 -2.96 23.27 -8.13
CA VAL A 612 -3.60 22.35 -7.17
C VAL A 612 -4.86 23.03 -6.62
N ASP A 613 -5.93 22.27 -6.38
CA ASP A 613 -7.22 22.79 -5.92
C ASP A 613 -7.39 22.80 -4.40
N GLU A 614 -6.80 21.82 -3.71
CA GLU A 614 -6.98 21.63 -2.26
C GLU A 614 -5.67 21.11 -1.64
N LEU A 615 -5.34 21.59 -0.43
CA LEU A 615 -4.26 21.03 0.36
C LEU A 615 -4.75 19.86 1.21
N GLY A 616 -4.07 18.72 1.13
CA GLY A 616 -4.36 17.54 1.94
C GLY A 616 -3.84 16.23 1.34
N GLY A 617 -4.18 15.12 1.99
CA GLY A 617 -3.79 13.77 1.57
C GLY A 617 -4.90 13.01 0.84
N LEU A 618 -4.74 11.68 0.81
CA LEU A 618 -5.68 10.76 0.13
C LEU A 618 -7.12 10.88 0.63
N ASP A 619 -7.29 11.20 1.92
CA ASP A 619 -8.62 11.32 2.50
C ASP A 619 -9.36 12.59 2.08
N ALA A 620 -8.63 13.69 1.90
CA ALA A 620 -9.19 14.89 1.31
C ALA A 620 -9.64 14.60 -0.13
N ALA A 621 -8.83 13.87 -0.91
CA ALA A 621 -9.20 13.43 -2.25
C ALA A 621 -10.44 12.52 -2.27
N VAL A 622 -10.54 11.55 -1.35
CA VAL A 622 -11.71 10.65 -1.23
C VAL A 622 -12.97 11.43 -0.83
N ARG A 623 -12.87 12.38 0.11
CA ARG A 623 -14.00 13.26 0.47
C ARG A 623 -14.45 14.10 -0.73
N SER A 624 -13.51 14.72 -1.44
CA SER A 624 -13.78 15.49 -2.66
C SER A 624 -14.44 14.62 -3.73
N ALA A 625 -13.97 13.37 -3.93
CA ALA A 625 -14.59 12.43 -4.88
C ALA A 625 -16.03 12.06 -4.49
N LYS A 626 -16.29 11.79 -3.21
CA LYS A 626 -17.66 11.53 -2.69
C LYS A 626 -18.58 12.73 -2.89
N GLN A 627 -18.09 13.94 -2.61
CA GLN A 627 -18.86 15.18 -2.79
C GLN A 627 -19.21 15.41 -4.27
N LEU A 628 -18.23 15.29 -5.18
CA LEU A 628 -18.44 15.45 -6.62
C LEU A 628 -19.42 14.41 -7.19
N ALA A 629 -19.36 13.17 -6.69
CA ALA A 629 -20.29 12.09 -7.08
C ALA A 629 -21.61 12.09 -6.30
N ARG A 630 -21.82 13.05 -5.39
CA ARG A 630 -23.01 13.15 -4.52
C ARG A 630 -23.29 11.87 -3.73
N LEU A 631 -22.24 11.23 -3.25
CA LEU A 631 -22.29 10.03 -2.41
C LEU A 631 -22.34 10.39 -0.92
N PRO A 632 -22.98 9.58 -0.07
CA PRO A 632 -22.92 9.77 1.37
C PRO A 632 -21.50 9.56 1.92
N GLU A 633 -21.22 10.13 3.09
CA GLU A 633 -19.89 10.02 3.71
C GLU A 633 -19.45 8.58 3.97
N ASP A 634 -20.40 7.68 4.21
CA ASP A 634 -20.18 6.25 4.44
C ASP A 634 -20.17 5.41 3.15
N ALA A 635 -20.21 6.03 1.96
CA ALA A 635 -20.10 5.29 0.71
C ALA A 635 -18.81 4.46 0.63
N ALA A 636 -18.89 3.31 -0.03
CA ALA A 636 -17.77 2.38 -0.13
C ALA A 636 -16.60 3.00 -0.91
N VAL A 637 -15.39 2.75 -0.44
CA VAL A 637 -14.14 3.10 -1.11
C VAL A 637 -13.42 1.79 -1.37
N VAL A 638 -12.92 1.56 -2.59
CA VAL A 638 -12.31 0.29 -2.97
C VAL A 638 -11.02 0.54 -3.71
N GLU A 639 -9.96 -0.14 -3.30
CA GLU A 639 -8.69 -0.12 -4.02
C GLU A 639 -8.79 -0.93 -5.31
N HIS A 640 -8.26 -0.38 -6.41
CA HIS A 640 -8.30 -0.99 -7.73
C HIS A 640 -6.89 -1.07 -8.34
N PRO A 641 -6.43 -2.27 -8.76
CA PRO A 641 -7.15 -3.54 -8.72
C PRO A 641 -7.35 -4.02 -7.27
N PRO A 642 -8.46 -4.74 -6.97
CA PRO A 642 -8.68 -5.24 -5.63
C PRO A 642 -7.51 -6.14 -5.24
N ARG A 643 -6.95 -5.92 -4.04
CA ARG A 643 -5.84 -6.72 -3.54
C ARG A 643 -6.20 -8.20 -3.60
N ARG A 644 -5.22 -9.06 -3.92
CA ARG A 644 -5.39 -10.51 -3.99
C ARG A 644 -5.95 -11.02 -2.65
N ILE A 645 -7.26 -11.21 -2.60
CA ILE A 645 -7.93 -11.84 -1.46
C ILE A 645 -7.39 -13.27 -1.34
N PRO A 646 -7.18 -13.83 -0.13
CA PRO A 646 -6.75 -15.21 0.03
C PRO A 646 -7.48 -16.16 -0.92
N PHE A 647 -6.75 -17.08 -1.54
CA PHE A 647 -7.20 -17.99 -2.62
C PHE A 647 -8.62 -18.55 -2.44
N LEU A 648 -9.01 -18.83 -1.19
CA LEU A 648 -10.35 -19.30 -0.82
C LEU A 648 -11.48 -18.34 -1.24
N VAL A 649 -11.27 -17.02 -1.18
CA VAL A 649 -12.26 -16.01 -1.60
C VAL A 649 -12.23 -15.78 -3.10
N GLN A 650 -11.09 -15.98 -3.76
CA GLN A 650 -11.01 -15.96 -5.23
C GLN A 650 -11.79 -17.12 -5.86
N LEU A 651 -11.72 -18.31 -5.26
CA LEU A 651 -12.47 -19.49 -5.70
C LEU A 651 -13.99 -19.24 -5.66
N LEU A 652 -14.46 -18.50 -4.67
CA LEU A 652 -15.87 -18.14 -4.49
C LEU A 652 -16.32 -17.05 -5.45
N ARG A 653 -15.48 -16.05 -5.72
CA ARG A 653 -15.77 -14.98 -6.67
C ARG A 653 -15.87 -15.51 -8.11
N ARG A 654 -15.03 -16.49 -8.47
CA ARG A 654 -15.04 -17.12 -9.81
C ARG A 654 -16.25 -18.03 -10.02
N GLN A 655 -16.78 -18.64 -8.97
CA GLN A 655 -18.01 -19.43 -9.02
C GLN A 655 -19.29 -18.58 -9.03
N ALA A 656 -19.29 -17.42 -8.33
CA ALA A 656 -20.44 -16.53 -8.30
C ALA A 656 -20.67 -15.76 -9.61
N MET A 657 -19.61 -15.48 -10.37
CA MET A 657 -19.69 -14.76 -11.66
C MET A 657 -19.93 -15.67 -12.87
N GLY A 658 -20.03 -16.99 -12.68
CA GLY A 658 -20.21 -17.98 -13.75
C GLY A 658 -21.66 -18.35 -14.08
N GLY A 659 -22.64 -17.60 -13.59
CA GLY A 659 -24.07 -17.90 -13.77
C GLY A 659 -24.81 -16.80 -14.51
N GLY A 660 -24.59 -16.68 -15.82
CA GLY A 660 -25.34 -15.80 -16.71
C GLY A 660 -24.95 -16.04 -18.18
N GLU A 661 -25.90 -16.59 -18.93
CA GLU A 661 -26.00 -16.93 -20.37
C GLU A 661 -25.02 -16.25 -21.37
N GLY A 662 -24.52 -16.87 -22.45
CA GLY A 662 -25.08 -17.95 -23.27
C GLY A 662 -24.04 -18.74 -24.10
N GLY A 663 -24.53 -19.84 -24.69
CA GLY A 663 -23.76 -20.95 -25.28
C GLY A 663 -23.12 -20.74 -26.67
N GLY A 664 -22.24 -21.70 -27.00
CA GLY A 664 -21.69 -21.93 -28.34
C GLY A 664 -20.29 -22.55 -28.34
N GLU A 665 -20.25 -23.89 -28.48
CA GLU A 665 -19.18 -24.73 -29.08
C GLU A 665 -17.76 -24.85 -28.46
N GLY A 666 -17.35 -26.11 -28.24
CA GLY A 666 -16.04 -26.60 -28.68
C GLY A 666 -14.85 -26.65 -27.69
N GLY A 667 -14.80 -27.72 -26.88
CA GLY A 667 -13.62 -28.41 -26.32
C GLY A 667 -12.25 -27.70 -26.18
N ALA A 668 -11.87 -27.36 -24.94
CA ALA A 668 -10.47 -27.36 -24.43
C ALA A 668 -10.33 -27.07 -22.90
N GLY A 669 -11.41 -26.90 -22.14
CA GLY A 669 -11.36 -26.39 -20.75
C GLY A 669 -11.23 -27.40 -19.62
N GLY A 670 -11.36 -28.72 -19.86
CA GLY A 670 -11.41 -29.73 -18.80
C GLY A 670 -10.05 -30.14 -18.22
N ALA A 671 -8.97 -30.00 -19.00
CA ALA A 671 -7.64 -30.49 -18.63
C ALA A 671 -6.80 -29.47 -17.82
N SER A 672 -7.14 -28.17 -17.85
CA SER A 672 -6.46 -27.13 -17.08
C SER A 672 -6.88 -27.14 -15.60
N LEU A 673 -8.15 -27.42 -15.31
CA LEU A 673 -8.71 -27.53 -13.96
C LEU A 673 -8.01 -28.63 -13.11
N GLY A 674 -7.71 -29.78 -13.72
CA GLY A 674 -6.98 -30.86 -13.04
C GLY A 674 -5.53 -30.51 -12.72
N ARG A 675 -4.85 -29.78 -13.62
CA ARG A 675 -3.47 -29.31 -13.43
C ARG A 675 -3.36 -28.16 -12.41
N GLU A 676 -4.33 -27.25 -12.38
CA GLU A 676 -4.37 -26.14 -11.42
C GLU A 676 -4.72 -26.61 -10.00
N LEU A 677 -5.60 -27.61 -9.85
CA LEU A 677 -5.91 -28.23 -8.55
C LEU A 677 -4.73 -29.04 -7.98
N LEU A 678 -3.99 -29.76 -8.82
CA LEU A 678 -2.76 -30.46 -8.43
C LEU A 678 -1.62 -29.47 -8.08
N GLY A 679 -1.51 -28.35 -8.78
CA GLY A 679 -0.58 -27.26 -8.43
C GLY A 679 -0.93 -26.57 -7.12
N ALA A 680 -2.22 -26.34 -6.84
CA ALA A 680 -2.69 -25.73 -5.60
C ALA A 680 -2.50 -26.64 -4.38
N ALA A 681 -2.64 -27.96 -4.55
CA ALA A 681 -2.32 -28.93 -3.50
C ALA A 681 -0.82 -28.96 -3.19
N ALA A 682 0.05 -28.83 -4.20
CA ALA A 682 1.49 -28.72 -4.01
C ALA A 682 1.91 -27.42 -3.29
N SER A 683 1.29 -26.28 -3.60
CA SER A 683 1.56 -25.01 -2.88
C SER A 683 1.02 -25.00 -1.45
N ALA A 684 -0.08 -25.69 -1.16
CA ALA A 684 -0.61 -25.83 0.21
C ALA A 684 0.30 -26.70 1.11
N VAL A 685 0.99 -27.69 0.54
CA VAL A 685 1.95 -28.53 1.26
C VAL A 685 3.26 -27.78 1.53
N VAL A 686 3.73 -26.94 0.61
CA VAL A 686 4.93 -26.10 0.82
C VAL A 686 4.68 -24.94 1.80
N ALA A 687 3.48 -24.35 1.81
CA ALA A 687 3.12 -23.29 2.77
C ALA A 687 2.91 -23.83 4.21
N GLY A 688 2.63 -25.12 4.36
CA GLY A 688 2.49 -25.78 5.66
C GLY A 688 3.80 -26.09 6.39
N SER A 689 4.95 -25.97 5.72
CA SER A 689 6.27 -26.30 6.30
C SER A 689 7.04 -25.07 6.81
N GLY A 690 6.54 -23.84 6.56
CA GLY A 690 7.21 -22.59 6.93
C GLY A 690 6.76 -21.95 8.25
N ALA A 691 5.80 -22.54 8.95
CA ALA A 691 5.26 -22.01 10.20
C ALA A 691 5.27 -23.09 11.30
N GLY A 692 6.45 -23.34 11.86
CA GLY A 692 6.61 -24.40 12.87
C GLY A 692 7.92 -24.38 13.64
N ALA A 693 8.55 -23.23 13.88
CA ALA A 693 9.61 -23.14 14.88
C ALA A 693 8.97 -23.03 16.27
N GLY A 694 8.68 -24.18 16.88
CA GLY A 694 8.30 -24.26 18.29
C GLY A 694 7.02 -25.04 18.58
N MET A 695 6.99 -26.34 18.26
CA MET A 695 6.24 -27.34 19.02
C MET A 695 6.75 -28.73 18.61
N GLY A 696 7.37 -29.45 19.55
CA GLY A 696 7.87 -30.79 19.32
C GLY A 696 6.74 -31.78 19.10
N LEU A 697 6.67 -32.36 17.90
CA LEU A 697 6.03 -33.64 17.60
C LEU A 697 6.90 -34.36 16.57
N GLY A 698 7.30 -35.60 16.87
CA GLY A 698 8.30 -36.36 16.14
C GLY A 698 7.94 -36.63 14.68
N ALA A 699 8.86 -36.30 13.77
CA ALA A 699 8.78 -36.65 12.36
C ALA A 699 9.28 -38.09 12.15
N GLY A 700 8.37 -38.99 11.76
CA GLY A 700 8.73 -40.31 11.24
C GLY A 700 9.13 -40.24 9.76
N ALA A 701 9.96 -41.20 9.32
CA ALA A 701 10.59 -41.31 8.00
C ALA A 701 9.64 -41.34 6.77
N GLY A 702 8.31 -41.28 6.94
CA GLY A 702 7.33 -41.36 5.85
C GLY A 702 7.16 -40.07 5.02
N GLY A 703 7.51 -38.90 5.56
CA GLY A 703 7.29 -37.61 4.86
C GLY A 703 8.21 -37.40 3.65
N VAL A 704 9.45 -37.88 3.72
CA VAL A 704 10.46 -37.71 2.66
C VAL A 704 10.24 -38.72 1.51
N GLN A 705 9.80 -39.94 1.83
CA GLN A 705 9.47 -40.95 0.83
C GLN A 705 8.21 -40.58 0.00
N GLY A 706 7.22 -39.92 0.61
CA GLY A 706 6.04 -39.43 -0.09
C GLY A 706 6.35 -38.35 -1.13
N MET A 707 7.32 -37.48 -0.84
CA MET A 707 7.77 -36.41 -1.75
C MET A 707 8.52 -36.97 -2.97
N ALA A 708 9.37 -37.99 -2.76
CA ALA A 708 10.10 -38.67 -3.83
C ALA A 708 9.17 -39.44 -4.79
N ALA A 709 8.12 -40.08 -4.25
CA ALA A 709 7.11 -40.77 -5.07
C ALA A 709 6.27 -39.80 -5.92
N ALA A 710 5.95 -38.61 -5.40
CA ALA A 710 5.23 -37.58 -6.15
C ALA A 710 6.07 -36.98 -7.30
N LEU A 711 7.38 -36.79 -7.08
CA LEU A 711 8.33 -36.34 -8.12
C LEU A 711 8.57 -37.40 -9.20
N ALA A 712 8.65 -38.69 -8.82
CA ALA A 712 8.74 -39.80 -9.78
C ALA A 712 7.49 -39.92 -10.66
N GLY A 713 6.30 -39.69 -10.10
CA GLY A 713 5.04 -39.64 -10.85
C GLY A 713 4.98 -38.48 -11.86
N ALA A 714 5.55 -37.32 -11.51
CA ALA A 714 5.63 -36.15 -12.40
C ALA A 714 6.64 -36.36 -13.56
N LEU A 715 7.74 -37.08 -13.32
CA LEU A 715 8.73 -37.44 -14.34
C LEU A 715 8.17 -38.40 -15.42
N ALA A 716 7.24 -39.26 -15.05
CA ALA A 716 6.60 -40.20 -15.97
C ALA A 716 5.54 -39.55 -16.89
N ALA A 717 4.91 -38.44 -16.45
CA ALA A 717 3.77 -37.82 -17.14
C ALA A 717 4.08 -36.50 -17.89
N GLY A 718 5.32 -35.99 -17.81
CA GLY A 718 5.71 -34.68 -18.34
C GLY A 718 6.58 -34.71 -19.60
N GLY A 719 6.40 -33.72 -20.49
CA GLY A 719 7.31 -33.44 -21.61
C GLY A 719 8.69 -32.92 -21.16
N PRO A 720 9.63 -32.67 -22.09
CA PRO A 720 11.05 -32.42 -21.79
C PRO A 720 11.32 -31.30 -20.77
N GLN A 721 10.55 -30.20 -20.85
CA GLN A 721 10.66 -29.07 -19.91
C GLN A 721 10.18 -29.40 -18.49
N ALA A 722 9.15 -30.24 -18.35
CA ALA A 722 8.66 -30.69 -17.05
C ALA A 722 9.62 -31.68 -16.40
N ARG A 723 10.32 -32.49 -17.20
CA ARG A 723 11.39 -33.38 -16.72
C ARG A 723 12.62 -32.60 -16.24
N ALA A 724 13.00 -31.53 -16.93
CA ALA A 724 14.08 -30.64 -16.49
C ALA A 724 13.78 -29.95 -15.15
N ALA A 725 12.56 -29.44 -14.98
CA ALA A 725 12.12 -28.83 -13.72
C ALA A 725 12.04 -29.85 -12.57
N ALA A 726 11.60 -31.09 -12.85
CA ALA A 726 11.56 -32.16 -11.84
C ALA A 726 12.97 -32.64 -11.44
N LEU A 727 13.92 -32.66 -12.37
CA LEU A 727 15.33 -32.95 -12.09
C LEU A 727 15.97 -31.86 -11.20
N GLN A 728 15.72 -30.59 -11.49
CA GLN A 728 16.18 -29.47 -10.65
C GLN A 728 15.57 -29.50 -9.26
N ALA A 729 14.27 -29.81 -9.14
CA ALA A 729 13.60 -29.97 -7.85
C ALA A 729 14.16 -31.17 -7.05
N SER A 730 14.48 -32.28 -7.72
CA SER A 730 15.10 -33.45 -7.09
C SER A 730 16.51 -33.15 -6.56
N GLN A 731 17.30 -32.37 -7.29
CA GLN A 731 18.63 -31.93 -6.84
C GLN A 731 18.55 -30.96 -5.65
N ALA A 732 17.60 -30.01 -5.68
CA ALA A 732 17.38 -29.10 -4.56
C ALA A 732 16.94 -29.83 -3.27
N VAL A 733 16.12 -30.87 -3.39
CA VAL A 733 15.71 -31.71 -2.25
C VAL A 733 16.88 -32.55 -1.72
N GLN A 734 17.76 -33.06 -2.58
CA GLN A 734 18.98 -33.77 -2.15
C GLN A 734 19.94 -32.84 -1.40
N LEU A 735 20.13 -31.60 -1.87
CA LEU A 735 20.94 -30.57 -1.19
C LEU A 735 20.39 -30.17 0.17
N LEU A 736 19.06 -30.17 0.34
CA LEU A 736 18.42 -29.88 1.63
C LEU A 736 18.47 -31.06 2.61
N SER A 737 18.74 -32.28 2.13
CA SER A 737 18.76 -33.50 2.94
C SER A 737 20.15 -33.90 3.47
N SER A 738 21.23 -33.24 3.01
CA SER A 738 22.61 -33.63 3.35
C SER A 738 23.14 -33.08 4.68
N GLY A 739 22.36 -32.29 5.43
CA GLY A 739 22.58 -32.09 6.88
C GLY A 739 23.86 -31.35 7.31
N GLU A 740 24.59 -30.67 6.42
CA GLU A 740 25.81 -29.93 6.76
C GLU A 740 25.58 -28.39 6.72
N PRO A 741 26.01 -27.63 7.74
CA PRO A 741 25.87 -26.17 7.78
C PRO A 741 27.17 -25.48 7.34
N GLN A 742 27.25 -24.93 6.11
CA GLN A 742 28.32 -23.98 5.77
C GLN A 742 27.86 -22.79 4.90
N MET A 743 28.54 -21.68 5.15
CA MET A 743 28.33 -20.30 4.72
C MET A 743 28.03 -20.09 3.24
N TYR A 744 27.06 -19.23 2.95
CA TYR A 744 26.78 -18.75 1.59
C TYR A 744 27.81 -17.70 1.16
N SER A 745 28.73 -18.07 0.27
CA SER A 745 29.49 -17.12 -0.55
C SER A 745 28.68 -16.74 -1.80
N MET A 746 28.89 -15.50 -2.26
CA MET A 746 28.27 -14.88 -3.45
C MET A 746 28.44 -15.68 -4.75
N GLU A 747 29.33 -16.68 -4.78
CA GLU A 747 29.67 -17.49 -5.96
C GLU A 747 28.59 -18.54 -6.28
N ALA A 748 27.88 -19.08 -5.27
CA ALA A 748 26.80 -20.04 -5.50
C ALA A 748 25.57 -19.38 -6.16
N ALA A 749 25.36 -18.08 -5.92
CA ALA A 749 24.28 -17.31 -6.54
C ALA A 749 24.60 -16.94 -7.99
N MET A 750 25.88 -16.75 -8.35
CA MET A 750 26.28 -16.47 -9.74
C MET A 750 26.19 -17.71 -10.63
N LEU A 751 26.53 -18.89 -10.13
CA LEU A 751 26.44 -20.15 -10.90
C LEU A 751 25.00 -20.61 -11.19
N ALA A 752 24.01 -20.14 -10.42
CA ALA A 752 22.59 -20.39 -10.70
C ALA A 752 21.96 -19.39 -11.70
N SER A 753 22.73 -18.39 -12.17
CA SER A 753 22.27 -17.34 -13.10
C SER A 753 22.77 -17.50 -14.54
N VAL A 754 23.51 -18.58 -14.82
CA VAL A 754 23.85 -19.07 -16.18
C VAL A 754 22.94 -20.24 -16.50
#